data_AF-A0A6P3HKG1-F1
#
_entry.id   AF-A0A6P3HKG1-F1
#
_cell.length_a   1.000
_cell.length_b   1.000
_cell.length_c   1.000
_cell.angle_alpha   90.00
_cell.angle_beta   90.00
_cell.angle_gamma   90.00
#
_symmetry.space_group_name_H-M   'P 1'
#
loop_
_entity.id
_entity.type
_entity.pdbx_description
1 polymer ?
#
loop_
_entity_poly.entity_id
_entity_poly.type
_entity_poly.pdbx_seq_one_letter_code
_entity_poly.pdbx_strand_id
1 'polypeptide(L)'
;MSDAEENPLEETEEYGEIEMQEEDDEEEEYPKFEGLENVQKELKEVNTLAWIESPEEEEEEEGEEEGREEGKEEGEEEEEEEGEGEEREASGAQEESTVEPEEITTSIISLERFTQPDSQTVLSEISLKSGSESKLSLQSEFLETFELPRSPGSQLEFLDLDVTTSGEPLISFPERQPSGELDQRPQDELEEEEGRDLEPERGDLEQEKRERRKEKSVSYISKKSEKESQPKARITKASLVSTATEDILFQRRESANMYPLTMTWSFGWNSSLPVYYLRENQRVLLYASGHTGVIYNVLKNNQYHLQGHPNVISCLCISEDRRWVATADKGPDCLIIIWDSFTGIPVHTIFDSCPRDNGIRAMAMTRDAKYLATISDAEIQKVCIWKWTLAVETPACTLDLPKEYGFQNYLIFNPTNNKELVSNSKTQVIYYTWYPEGGILVHSAPLLTEKTFNKLVGKFSQSVFHLNLTQILSATMEGKLVVWDIYRPPPSASSSMGFPHIKPCKLVHLQKEGITVLATVDSYIVTGDIRGNIKFYDHTLSIVNWYSHFKLSSIRSLSFSKTPAAPPAENTNYPPDCTLKSDDFVVRNFIIGTSDASVYHLTVDGTKLEKLFVEPRDAICAISCHPYQPLIAIGSFCGMIKVWDYEQKKYLFSRVFEKGLGVQSLTYNPEGALLGAGFTEGTVYILDAMSLESAISEPFRYSRSSVTHISFSHDSQYMATADVSFTVAVYVVRVKHRRRVWEYLARLRSHRKSIRSILFGVHLDSNEPRLLSLGRDRLLIEYNLLKSYKDHLAVLDIHRTDQGSYPTCMVWYPPLTKELFLLICNSGYKVKLFNSTTKMCRKTLLGPVYGSPIEQIQILPVKSTLELQKRYVVFINRDKVGLQILPVDGNPHKTSALICHPNGVAGMALSYDGCCAFTAGGQDRSVVQWEINLSALEAAVSLGGEDLTPFYGLVSGGREGKFYRELEDYFYYSQLRSQGIDTMETRKVSEHICLSELPFVMRAIGFYPSEGEIEDMFNEIRFSEYVDTGKLTDKINLPDFFKVYLNHRPPFGNTMSGIQQSFDILGFTNSKGEKAIQREDFLNLLHTKGEHMTEEEMTDCFATLFGLNPEGWKSEPAASSVKGSEICLEEELPDEITAEIFTTEILGLTISQDSGQDPRISEAEQSF
;
A
#
# COMPACT_ATOMS: atom_id res chain seq x y z
N MET A 1 10.08 80.67 10.36
CA MET A 1 10.15 81.55 9.19
C MET A 1 9.96 80.68 7.97
N SER A 2 9.01 80.86 7.06
CA SER A 2 7.77 81.68 7.00
C SER A 2 7.57 81.97 5.51
N ASP A 3 6.62 81.24 4.92
CA ASP A 3 5.61 81.74 3.98
C ASP A 3 6.01 82.20 2.56
N ALA A 4 5.06 81.97 1.64
CA ALA A 4 4.88 82.57 0.30
C ALA A 4 5.89 82.17 -0.82
N GLU A 5 5.47 82.00 -2.08
CA GLU A 5 4.13 81.91 -2.70
C GLU A 5 4.21 81.31 -4.13
N GLU A 6 3.04 81.07 -4.74
CA GLU A 6 2.69 81.06 -6.19
C GLU A 6 1.95 79.80 -6.72
N ASN A 7 1.15 80.03 -7.77
CA ASN A 7 0.02 79.23 -8.33
C ASN A 7 -0.05 79.58 -9.86
N PRO A 8 -1.12 79.39 -10.69
CA PRO A 8 -2.43 78.73 -10.53
C PRO A 8 -2.96 77.87 -11.75
N LEU A 9 -4.16 77.26 -11.58
CA LEU A 9 -5.15 76.78 -12.59
C LEU A 9 -4.73 75.60 -13.51
N GLU A 10 -5.62 74.74 -14.07
CA GLU A 10 -7.08 74.72 -14.37
C GLU A 10 -7.65 73.28 -14.11
N GLU A 11 -8.95 72.90 -13.95
CA GLU A 11 -10.24 73.50 -13.50
C GLU A 11 -11.30 72.37 -13.23
N THR A 12 -11.89 72.31 -12.00
CA THR A 12 -13.32 72.12 -11.55
C THR A 12 -14.33 71.12 -12.22
N GLU A 13 -15.45 70.64 -11.61
CA GLU A 13 -16.31 70.94 -10.41
C GLU A 13 -16.64 69.62 -9.61
N GLU A 14 -16.94 69.51 -8.28
CA GLU A 14 -17.87 70.18 -7.29
C GLU A 14 -19.38 69.80 -7.48
N TYR A 15 -20.24 69.34 -6.53
CA TYR A 15 -20.40 69.30 -5.03
C TYR A 15 -21.00 67.92 -4.55
N GLY A 16 -21.36 67.56 -3.30
CA GLY A 16 -21.24 68.13 -1.92
C GLY A 16 -22.48 67.88 -0.97
N GLU A 17 -22.26 67.65 0.34
CA GLU A 17 -23.23 67.74 1.50
C GLU A 17 -24.40 66.68 1.61
N ILE A 18 -25.09 66.33 2.74
CA ILE A 18 -25.08 66.67 4.21
C ILE A 18 -25.89 65.61 5.07
N GLU A 19 -25.62 65.47 6.40
CA GLU A 19 -26.46 64.88 7.52
C GLU A 19 -27.03 63.41 7.43
N MET A 20 -27.50 62.68 8.47
CA MET A 20 -27.21 62.53 9.94
C MET A 20 -27.93 61.27 10.52
N GLN A 21 -27.41 60.69 11.64
CA GLN A 21 -28.13 59.92 12.71
C GLN A 21 -28.87 58.59 12.33
N GLU A 22 -29.18 57.62 13.21
CA GLU A 22 -28.98 57.38 14.67
C GLU A 22 -29.08 55.86 15.02
N GLU A 23 -28.41 55.42 16.10
CA GLU A 23 -28.79 54.37 17.11
C GLU A 23 -29.24 52.92 16.72
N ASP A 24 -29.05 51.84 17.52
CA ASP A 24 -28.04 51.44 18.55
C ASP A 24 -28.29 49.94 18.97
N ASP A 25 -27.86 49.52 20.17
CA ASP A 25 -28.00 48.21 20.88
C ASP A 25 -27.12 47.03 20.35
N GLU A 26 -26.13 46.41 21.03
CA GLU A 26 -25.72 46.14 22.45
C GLU A 26 -26.05 44.73 23.01
N GLU A 27 -24.96 44.03 23.43
CA GLU A 27 -24.74 43.12 24.61
C GLU A 27 -25.78 42.01 24.98
N GLU A 28 -25.58 41.03 25.88
CA GLU A 28 -24.58 40.66 26.91
C GLU A 28 -24.08 39.20 26.66
N GLU A 29 -22.81 38.83 26.87
CA GLU A 29 -22.05 38.56 28.13
C GLU A 29 -22.34 37.20 28.83
N TYR A 30 -21.28 36.55 29.32
CA TYR A 30 -21.32 35.47 30.34
C TYR A 30 -19.98 35.44 31.11
N PRO A 31 -19.95 35.72 32.42
CA PRO A 31 -18.70 35.92 33.16
C PRO A 31 -18.10 34.64 33.78
N LYS A 32 -16.80 34.71 34.08
CA LYS A 32 -16.17 33.88 35.14
C LYS A 32 -16.46 34.54 36.50
N PHE A 33 -16.61 33.74 37.57
CA PHE A 33 -16.27 34.23 38.90
C PHE A 33 -15.67 33.14 39.80
N GLU A 34 -14.88 33.60 40.76
CA GLU A 34 -14.15 32.81 41.75
C GLU A 34 -15.09 32.24 42.84
N GLY A 35 -14.59 31.25 43.60
CA GLY A 35 -15.27 30.74 44.79
C GLY A 35 -14.37 30.73 46.01
N LEU A 36 -14.71 31.54 47.02
CA LEU A 36 -14.22 31.37 48.39
C LEU A 36 -15.36 31.57 49.42
N GLU A 37 -15.44 30.61 50.33
CA GLU A 37 -16.06 30.66 51.66
C GLU A 37 -17.58 30.93 51.86
N ASN A 38 -18.24 29.84 52.31
CA ASN A 38 -18.91 29.71 53.63
C ASN A 38 -20.46 29.63 53.77
N VAL A 39 -20.88 28.47 54.34
CA VAL A 39 -21.99 28.25 55.31
C VAL A 39 -23.46 28.10 54.83
N GLN A 40 -23.86 26.82 54.71
CA GLN A 40 -25.10 26.17 55.24
C GLN A 40 -26.51 26.82 55.10
N LYS A 41 -27.35 26.25 54.21
CA LYS A 41 -28.66 25.54 54.45
C LYS A 41 -29.49 25.50 53.15
N GLU A 42 -29.97 24.38 52.61
CA GLU A 42 -30.85 23.29 53.13
C GLU A 42 -32.36 23.56 52.85
N LEU A 43 -33.10 22.51 52.44
CA LEU A 43 -34.50 22.45 51.94
C LEU A 43 -34.66 22.83 50.44
N LYS A 44 -35.17 21.98 49.52
CA LYS A 44 -36.52 21.35 49.34
C LYS A 44 -37.56 22.33 48.77
N GLU A 45 -38.41 22.02 47.77
CA GLU A 45 -38.65 20.79 46.98
C GLU A 45 -39.57 21.04 45.73
N VAL A 46 -39.81 20.02 44.89
CA VAL A 46 -41.07 19.75 44.13
C VAL A 46 -41.42 20.48 42.79
N ASN A 47 -41.30 19.72 41.67
CA ASN A 47 -42.30 19.39 40.60
C ASN A 47 -42.70 20.28 39.37
N THR A 48 -42.54 19.68 38.16
CA THR A 48 -43.52 19.47 37.02
C THR A 48 -44.17 20.66 36.26
N LEU A 49 -44.71 20.59 35.02
CA LEU A 49 -44.72 19.68 33.83
C LEU A 49 -45.40 20.40 32.61
N ALA A 50 -45.18 19.90 31.36
CA ALA A 50 -45.87 20.31 30.09
C ALA A 50 -45.62 21.77 29.62
N TRP A 51 -45.84 22.23 28.37
CA TRP A 51 -46.60 21.79 27.16
C TRP A 51 -45.72 21.97 25.89
N ILE A 52 -45.95 21.47 24.66
CA ILE A 52 -47.07 20.86 23.88
C ILE A 52 -47.82 21.83 22.91
N GLU A 53 -47.68 21.54 21.59
CA GLU A 53 -48.51 21.84 20.38
C GLU A 53 -48.75 23.31 19.86
N SER A 54 -48.20 23.60 18.65
CA SER A 54 -48.79 23.99 17.31
C SER A 54 -50.19 24.69 17.20
N PRO A 55 -50.72 25.15 16.01
CA PRO A 55 -50.33 24.94 14.59
C PRO A 55 -50.55 26.16 13.59
N GLU A 56 -50.54 25.89 12.25
CA GLU A 56 -51.24 26.57 11.10
C GLU A 56 -50.95 28.08 10.79
N GLU A 57 -51.17 28.72 9.62
CA GLU A 57 -51.66 28.42 8.22
C GLU A 57 -51.05 29.53 7.25
N GLU A 58 -50.78 29.33 5.95
CA GLU A 58 -51.54 29.74 4.70
C GLU A 58 -51.81 31.28 4.54
N GLU A 59 -51.86 31.96 3.36
CA GLU A 59 -52.01 31.63 1.91
C GLU A 59 -51.60 32.85 0.98
N GLU A 60 -51.50 32.68 -0.36
CA GLU A 60 -51.54 33.64 -1.54
C GLU A 60 -50.76 35.01 -1.51
N GLU A 61 -50.08 35.58 -2.54
CA GLU A 61 -50.21 35.77 -4.02
C GLU A 61 -51.30 36.79 -4.46
N GLU A 62 -51.22 37.68 -5.48
CA GLU A 62 -50.29 37.95 -6.63
C GLU A 62 -49.42 39.25 -6.41
N GLY A 63 -48.82 40.03 -7.34
CA GLY A 63 -48.62 40.02 -8.82
C GLY A 63 -48.05 41.35 -9.42
N GLU A 64 -47.26 41.27 -10.52
CA GLU A 64 -46.96 42.28 -11.60
C GLU A 64 -46.30 43.68 -11.28
N GLU A 65 -45.58 44.42 -12.17
CA GLU A 65 -45.26 44.30 -13.61
C GLU A 65 -43.91 45.01 -14.00
N GLU A 66 -43.36 44.70 -15.20
CA GLU A 66 -42.27 45.32 -16.03
C GLU A 66 -41.01 45.98 -15.39
N GLY A 67 -39.79 45.82 -15.92
CA GLY A 67 -39.30 45.33 -17.23
C GLY A 67 -37.76 45.27 -17.25
N ARG A 68 -36.96 45.59 -18.28
CA ARG A 68 -37.06 45.86 -19.75
C ARG A 68 -35.63 46.28 -20.21
N GLU A 69 -34.97 45.89 -21.31
CA GLU A 69 -35.15 44.93 -22.42
C GLU A 69 -33.75 44.39 -22.87
N GLU A 70 -33.69 43.27 -23.61
CA GLU A 70 -32.57 42.90 -24.53
C GLU A 70 -33.09 42.83 -25.98
N GLY A 71 -32.21 42.92 -26.99
CA GLY A 71 -32.54 42.77 -28.43
C GLY A 71 -31.29 42.90 -29.32
N LYS A 72 -31.29 42.60 -30.63
CA LYS A 72 -32.30 42.20 -31.65
C LYS A 72 -31.63 41.19 -32.63
N GLU A 73 -32.16 40.68 -33.76
CA GLU A 73 -33.07 41.25 -34.78
C GLU A 73 -33.57 40.17 -35.78
N GLU A 74 -34.83 40.31 -36.25
CA GLU A 74 -35.46 39.87 -37.53
C GLU A 74 -35.30 38.42 -38.11
N GLY A 75 -36.31 37.80 -38.73
CA GLY A 75 -37.71 38.22 -38.96
C GLY A 75 -38.51 37.35 -39.96
N GLU A 76 -39.78 37.75 -40.19
CA GLU A 76 -40.77 37.33 -41.21
C GLU A 76 -41.57 36.00 -41.04
N GLU A 77 -42.73 35.94 -41.72
CA GLU A 77 -43.95 35.17 -41.41
C GLU A 77 -44.46 34.35 -42.63
N GLU A 78 -45.32 33.34 -42.41
CA GLU A 78 -46.61 33.15 -43.13
C GLU A 78 -47.43 31.98 -42.52
N GLU A 79 -48.76 32.00 -42.72
CA GLU A 79 -49.75 31.06 -42.14
C GLU A 79 -50.26 30.03 -43.17
N GLU A 80 -50.81 28.88 -42.73
CA GLU A 80 -52.13 28.39 -43.21
C GLU A 80 -52.73 27.22 -42.36
N GLU A 81 -53.98 27.45 -41.92
CA GLU A 81 -55.12 26.60 -41.55
C GLU A 81 -55.04 25.14 -41.00
N GLU A 82 -55.68 24.98 -39.83
CA GLU A 82 -56.76 24.03 -39.44
C GLU A 82 -56.66 22.48 -39.57
N GLY A 83 -57.33 21.79 -38.61
CA GLY A 83 -57.58 20.34 -38.63
C GLY A 83 -58.07 19.78 -37.29
N GLU A 84 -59.35 19.98 -36.95
CA GLU A 84 -59.96 19.51 -35.70
C GLU A 84 -60.02 17.97 -35.54
N GLY A 85 -60.13 17.48 -34.30
CA GLY A 85 -60.32 16.06 -34.00
C GLY A 85 -60.47 15.73 -32.52
N GLU A 86 -61.70 15.85 -32.00
CA GLU A 86 -62.13 15.37 -30.66
C GLU A 86 -61.86 13.83 -30.49
N GLU A 87 -61.85 13.20 -29.31
CA GLU A 87 -62.72 13.39 -28.15
C GLU A 87 -62.22 12.55 -26.92
N ARG A 88 -62.37 13.04 -25.68
CA ARG A 88 -62.62 12.28 -24.39
C ARG A 88 -61.68 11.11 -23.93
N GLU A 89 -61.71 10.63 -22.68
CA GLU A 89 -61.88 11.25 -21.34
C GLU A 89 -61.28 10.28 -20.27
N ALA A 90 -61.45 10.57 -18.98
CA ALA A 90 -60.76 9.88 -17.87
C ALA A 90 -61.58 8.75 -17.18
N SER A 91 -60.96 8.18 -16.12
CA SER A 91 -61.52 7.29 -15.07
C SER A 91 -61.57 5.78 -15.32
N GLY A 92 -61.57 5.00 -14.23
CA GLY A 92 -61.66 3.53 -14.24
C GLY A 92 -60.81 2.82 -13.18
N ALA A 93 -61.19 2.91 -11.91
CA ALA A 93 -60.62 2.09 -10.84
C ALA A 93 -61.36 0.73 -10.71
N GLN A 94 -60.93 -0.08 -9.74
CA GLN A 94 -61.46 -1.41 -9.41
C GLN A 94 -62.99 -1.47 -9.29
N GLU A 95 -63.62 -2.58 -9.71
CA GLU A 95 -64.44 -3.41 -8.80
C GLU A 95 -64.76 -4.82 -9.35
N GLU A 96 -65.44 -5.61 -8.51
CA GLU A 96 -65.55 -7.07 -8.52
C GLU A 96 -66.76 -7.62 -9.30
N SER A 97 -66.88 -8.97 -9.40
CA SER A 97 -67.99 -9.71 -8.72
C SER A 97 -68.24 -11.15 -9.23
N THR A 98 -68.47 -12.09 -8.29
CA THR A 98 -69.07 -13.44 -8.49
C THR A 98 -68.29 -14.46 -9.35
N VAL A 99 -68.44 -15.79 -9.25
CA VAL A 99 -69.56 -16.67 -8.82
C VAL A 99 -69.07 -17.89 -8.01
N GLU A 100 -69.75 -18.22 -6.90
CA GLU A 100 -69.72 -19.51 -6.17
C GLU A 100 -70.69 -20.53 -6.83
N PRO A 101 -70.63 -21.89 -6.64
CA PRO A 101 -70.55 -22.54 -5.31
C PRO A 101 -69.90 -23.97 -5.28
N GLU A 102 -70.07 -24.69 -4.15
CA GLU A 102 -70.30 -26.16 -3.98
C GLU A 102 -69.32 -27.22 -4.61
N GLU A 103 -69.23 -28.46 -4.12
CA GLU A 103 -69.31 -28.98 -2.74
C GLU A 103 -68.51 -30.31 -2.61
N ILE A 104 -68.39 -30.78 -1.38
CA ILE A 104 -67.75 -32.02 -0.87
C ILE A 104 -67.83 -33.28 -1.76
N THR A 105 -66.72 -34.04 -1.87
CA THR A 105 -66.77 -35.53 -1.89
C THR A 105 -65.45 -36.19 -1.49
N THR A 106 -65.51 -37.43 -0.98
CA THR A 106 -64.37 -38.19 -0.44
C THR A 106 -64.19 -39.57 -1.09
N SER A 107 -62.99 -39.87 -1.62
CA SER A 107 -62.39 -41.21 -1.90
C SER A 107 -61.06 -41.00 -2.65
N ILE A 108 -59.98 -41.78 -2.56
CA ILE A 108 -59.64 -43.11 -2.02
C ILE A 108 -59.93 -44.32 -2.95
N ILE A 109 -58.86 -44.76 -3.64
CA ILE A 109 -58.56 -46.12 -4.18
C ILE A 109 -59.41 -46.66 -5.34
N SER A 110 -58.73 -47.07 -6.44
CA SER A 110 -58.81 -48.42 -7.09
C SER A 110 -58.10 -48.46 -8.46
N LEU A 111 -57.65 -49.60 -9.03
CA LEU A 111 -56.95 -50.81 -8.53
C LEU A 111 -56.42 -51.63 -9.75
N GLU A 112 -55.79 -52.79 -9.49
CA GLU A 112 -55.28 -53.86 -10.39
C GLU A 112 -53.79 -53.73 -10.76
N ARG A 113 -52.89 -54.73 -10.61
CA ARG A 113 -52.87 -56.15 -10.12
C ARG A 113 -51.39 -56.49 -9.75
N PHE A 114 -50.95 -57.58 -9.06
CA PHE A 114 -51.58 -58.80 -8.52
C PHE A 114 -50.69 -59.45 -7.40
N THR A 115 -51.19 -60.55 -6.80
CA THR A 115 -50.50 -61.68 -6.11
C THR A 115 -49.15 -61.52 -5.34
N GLN A 116 -49.24 -61.60 -4.00
CA GLN A 116 -48.85 -62.75 -3.13
C GLN A 116 -47.56 -63.56 -3.38
N PRO A 117 -46.93 -64.17 -2.32
CA PRO A 117 -46.98 -63.94 -0.85
C PRO A 117 -45.53 -63.93 -0.26
N ASP A 118 -45.09 -64.25 0.97
CA ASP A 118 -45.56 -64.53 2.37
C ASP A 118 -44.30 -64.41 3.30
N SER A 119 -44.18 -64.64 4.63
CA SER A 119 -45.08 -64.97 5.77
C SER A 119 -44.35 -64.73 7.12
N GLN A 120 -45.05 -64.22 8.17
CA GLN A 120 -44.78 -64.40 9.63
C GLN A 120 -43.44 -63.86 10.23
N THR A 121 -43.26 -63.44 11.51
CA THR A 121 -44.09 -63.20 12.74
C THR A 121 -43.19 -62.49 13.81
N VAL A 122 -43.63 -61.82 14.90
CA VAL A 122 -44.82 -61.00 15.28
C VAL A 122 -44.64 -60.44 16.73
N LEU A 123 -45.27 -59.30 17.10
CA LEU A 123 -45.45 -58.74 18.48
C LEU A 123 -44.17 -58.29 19.28
N SER A 124 -44.17 -57.38 20.29
CA SER A 124 -45.16 -56.40 20.81
C SER A 124 -44.58 -55.43 21.89
N GLU A 125 -45.05 -54.16 21.89
CA GLU A 125 -45.39 -53.27 23.05
C GLU A 125 -44.42 -52.82 24.20
N ILE A 126 -44.81 -51.69 24.82
CA ILE A 126 -44.55 -51.19 26.20
C ILE A 126 -43.21 -50.44 26.49
N SER A 127 -43.20 -49.70 27.62
CA SER A 127 -42.43 -48.47 27.88
C SER A 127 -41.85 -48.36 29.30
N LEU A 128 -41.12 -47.26 29.56
CA LEU A 128 -40.87 -46.61 30.88
C LEU A 128 -40.17 -47.42 32.01
N LYS A 129 -38.97 -46.97 32.45
CA LYS A 129 -38.78 -46.30 33.78
C LYS A 129 -37.34 -45.86 34.14
N SER A 130 -37.30 -44.90 35.08
CA SER A 130 -36.26 -44.46 36.05
C SER A 130 -34.88 -45.15 36.11
N GLY A 131 -33.78 -44.43 36.41
CA GLY A 131 -33.65 -43.00 36.74
C GLY A 131 -32.35 -42.61 37.47
N SER A 132 -32.31 -41.38 37.98
CA SER A 132 -31.80 -40.95 39.31
C SER A 132 -30.81 -41.85 40.11
N GLU A 133 -29.74 -41.36 40.76
CA GLU A 133 -29.16 -40.01 40.81
C GLU A 133 -27.82 -40.01 41.60
N SER A 134 -26.97 -39.01 41.37
CA SER A 134 -26.08 -38.36 42.38
C SER A 134 -24.85 -39.09 42.99
N LYS A 135 -23.77 -38.31 43.14
CA LYS A 135 -22.80 -38.27 44.28
C LYS A 135 -21.90 -39.52 44.52
N LEU A 136 -20.67 -39.43 45.06
CA LEU A 136 -19.86 -38.33 45.63
C LEU A 136 -18.38 -38.78 45.73
N SER A 137 -17.45 -37.84 45.96
CA SER A 137 -16.13 -38.02 46.63
C SER A 137 -15.05 -38.93 45.99
N LEU A 138 -13.74 -38.75 46.24
CA LEU A 138 -12.87 -37.58 46.52
C LEU A 138 -11.43 -38.12 46.56
N GLN A 139 -10.46 -37.44 45.93
CA GLN A 139 -9.00 -37.62 46.14
C GLN A 139 -8.44 -39.05 45.82
N SER A 140 -7.15 -39.30 45.66
CA SER A 140 -5.97 -38.47 45.32
C SER A 140 -4.87 -39.40 44.76
N GLU A 141 -4.00 -38.88 43.88
CA GLU A 141 -2.61 -39.31 43.62
C GLU A 141 -2.23 -40.81 43.67
N PHE A 142 -1.67 -41.37 42.58
CA PHE A 142 -0.21 -41.58 42.46
C PHE A 142 0.21 -42.03 41.03
N LEU A 143 1.52 -42.24 40.84
CA LEU A 143 2.25 -42.42 39.58
C LEU A 143 2.06 -43.77 38.84
N GLU A 144 2.36 -43.73 37.52
CA GLU A 144 2.94 -44.83 36.69
C GLU A 144 2.07 -46.11 36.45
N THR A 145 2.25 -46.95 35.41
CA THR A 145 3.14 -46.98 34.21
C THR A 145 2.49 -47.83 33.09
N PHE A 146 2.97 -47.71 31.84
CA PHE A 146 2.71 -48.62 30.68
C PHE A 146 1.22 -48.73 30.23
N GLU A 147 0.83 -49.30 29.07
CA GLU A 147 1.54 -50.01 28.00
C GLU A 147 0.87 -49.77 26.61
N LEU A 148 1.55 -50.11 25.50
CA LEU A 148 1.01 -50.07 24.13
C LEU A 148 0.51 -51.45 23.64
N PRO A 149 -0.73 -51.55 23.10
CA PRO A 149 -1.10 -52.52 22.07
C PRO A 149 -1.04 -51.84 20.69
N ARG A 150 -0.03 -52.13 19.85
CA ARG A 150 -0.02 -53.23 18.87
C ARG A 150 -1.14 -53.14 17.81
N SER A 151 -0.71 -52.82 16.59
CA SER A 151 -1.46 -53.05 15.35
C SER A 151 -1.44 -54.52 14.91
N PRO A 152 -2.34 -54.87 13.97
CA PRO A 152 -1.98 -55.62 12.77
C PRO A 152 -2.30 -54.78 11.50
N GLY A 153 -1.63 -54.94 10.35
CA GLY A 153 -0.53 -55.84 10.00
C GLY A 153 -0.80 -56.63 8.71
N SER A 154 0.26 -56.79 7.89
CA SER A 154 0.39 -57.66 6.68
C SER A 154 -0.12 -57.11 5.33
N GLN A 155 0.45 -57.41 4.15
CA GLN A 155 1.80 -57.85 3.67
C GLN A 155 1.80 -57.59 2.12
N LEU A 156 2.78 -57.85 1.24
CA LEU A 156 4.00 -58.69 1.15
C LEU A 156 5.18 -57.81 0.61
N GLU A 157 6.14 -58.32 -0.20
CA GLU A 157 7.45 -58.93 0.14
C GLU A 157 8.34 -58.97 -1.14
N PHE A 158 9.68 -58.91 -1.15
CA PHE A 158 10.71 -58.52 -0.15
C PHE A 158 12.08 -58.33 -0.89
N LEU A 159 13.21 -58.40 -0.17
CA LEU A 159 14.59 -58.79 -0.58
C LEU A 159 15.68 -57.69 -0.81
N ASP A 160 16.95 -57.89 -0.42
CA ASP A 160 17.51 -58.27 0.91
C ASP A 160 19.06 -58.13 0.99
N LEU A 161 19.64 -58.17 2.22
CA LEU A 161 21.08 -58.33 2.60
C LEU A 161 22.08 -57.22 2.11
N ASP A 162 23.26 -56.92 2.69
CA ASP A 162 24.05 -57.28 3.90
C ASP A 162 25.23 -56.25 4.05
N VAL A 163 25.98 -56.00 5.16
CA VAL A 163 25.79 -56.16 6.62
C VAL A 163 26.96 -55.48 7.42
N THR A 164 26.71 -54.96 8.65
CA THR A 164 27.70 -54.50 9.68
C THR A 164 28.62 -53.28 9.34
N THR A 165 29.34 -52.59 10.26
CA THR A 165 29.72 -52.77 11.69
C THR A 165 29.76 -51.44 12.50
N SER A 166 29.36 -51.53 13.79
CA SER A 166 29.70 -50.73 15.01
C SER A 166 30.70 -49.54 15.00
N GLY A 167 30.44 -48.49 15.82
CA GLY A 167 31.49 -47.57 16.29
C GLY A 167 31.10 -46.26 17.04
N GLU A 168 30.50 -46.34 18.23
CA GLU A 168 30.42 -45.22 19.22
C GLU A 168 31.52 -45.37 20.32
N PRO A 169 31.86 -44.40 21.21
CA PRO A 169 30.94 -43.41 21.83
C PRO A 169 31.47 -41.98 22.25
N LEU A 170 30.53 -41.06 22.46
CA LEU A 170 30.36 -40.09 23.58
C LEU A 170 31.40 -39.01 24.04
N ILE A 171 30.79 -37.87 24.47
CA ILE A 171 31.10 -36.97 25.63
C ILE A 171 31.89 -35.62 25.44
N SER A 172 31.11 -34.53 25.64
CA SER A 172 31.39 -33.19 26.22
C SER A 172 32.49 -32.24 25.69
N PHE A 173 32.13 -30.95 25.63
CA PHE A 173 33.03 -29.81 25.88
C PHE A 173 32.41 -28.88 26.96
N PRO A 174 33.20 -28.25 27.85
CA PRO A 174 32.70 -27.51 29.02
C PRO A 174 32.69 -25.97 28.87
N GLU A 175 31.95 -25.32 29.76
CA GLU A 175 31.95 -23.86 29.97
C GLU A 175 33.26 -23.35 30.61
N ARG A 176 33.60 -22.07 30.38
CA ARG A 176 34.45 -21.25 31.26
C ARG A 176 34.07 -19.76 31.20
N GLN A 177 34.02 -19.11 32.37
CA GLN A 177 34.15 -17.65 32.51
C GLN A 177 35.56 -17.29 33.07
N PRO A 178 35.91 -16.07 33.56
CA PRO A 178 37.23 -15.48 33.25
C PRO A 178 38.11 -15.23 34.49
N SER A 179 39.36 -14.76 34.30
CA SER A 179 40.19 -14.21 35.38
C SER A 179 41.39 -13.36 34.90
N GLY A 180 41.42 -12.09 35.30
CA GLY A 180 42.57 -11.40 35.92
C GLY A 180 43.93 -11.29 35.19
N GLU A 181 44.22 -10.07 34.74
CA GLU A 181 45.41 -9.24 35.04
C GLU A 181 46.79 -9.88 35.36
N LEU A 182 47.86 -9.38 34.70
CA LEU A 182 48.87 -8.52 35.34
C LEU A 182 49.93 -7.95 34.36
N ASP A 183 50.53 -6.81 34.75
CA ASP A 183 51.55 -6.06 34.00
C ASP A 183 52.96 -6.70 33.95
N GLN A 184 53.76 -6.35 32.94
CA GLN A 184 54.92 -5.43 33.12
C GLN A 184 55.71 -5.11 31.84
N ARG A 185 55.88 -3.79 31.58
CA ARG A 185 56.99 -3.16 30.83
C ARG A 185 58.24 -3.10 31.75
N PRO A 186 59.51 -3.00 31.26
CA PRO A 186 60.02 -1.83 30.53
C PRO A 186 61.14 -2.18 29.49
N GLN A 187 62.06 -1.33 28.99
CA GLN A 187 62.57 0.02 29.32
C GLN A 187 63.16 0.68 28.03
N ASP A 188 63.10 2.02 27.94
CA ASP A 188 64.03 3.00 27.28
C ASP A 188 64.49 2.77 25.80
N GLU A 189 65.04 3.73 25.04
CA GLU A 189 65.63 5.06 25.29
C GLU A 189 65.59 5.92 23.99
N LEU A 190 65.55 7.26 24.09
CA LEU A 190 66.04 8.40 23.23
C LEU A 190 66.26 8.24 21.67
N GLU A 191 66.23 9.26 20.78
CA GLU A 191 66.32 10.74 20.84
C GLU A 191 65.84 11.41 19.51
N GLU A 192 65.59 12.73 19.51
CA GLU A 192 65.57 13.80 18.44
C GLU A 192 65.17 13.51 16.95
N GLU A 193 64.35 14.27 16.20
CA GLU A 193 64.05 15.72 15.99
C GLU A 193 64.76 16.38 14.76
N GLU A 194 64.19 17.52 14.28
CA GLU A 194 64.60 18.38 13.14
C GLU A 194 64.57 17.78 11.69
N GLY A 195 64.37 18.56 10.62
CA GLY A 195 64.07 20.00 10.52
C GLY A 195 63.83 20.53 9.08
N ARG A 196 62.62 21.07 8.86
CA ARG A 196 62.10 22.17 8.00
C ARG A 196 62.82 22.75 6.73
N ASP A 197 61.98 23.43 5.94
CA ASP A 197 62.21 24.61 5.06
C ASP A 197 62.47 24.46 3.53
N LEU A 198 62.42 25.61 2.82
CA LEU A 198 61.88 25.82 1.47
C LEU A 198 62.77 26.70 0.55
N GLU A 199 62.31 26.92 -0.69
CA GLU A 199 62.65 28.04 -1.61
C GLU A 199 64.02 28.01 -2.37
N PRO A 200 64.27 28.86 -3.40
CA PRO A 200 63.62 28.80 -4.73
C PRO A 200 64.59 29.11 -5.92
N GLU A 201 64.07 29.33 -7.14
CA GLU A 201 64.33 30.50 -8.04
C GLU A 201 63.67 30.32 -9.44
N ARG A 202 63.86 31.26 -10.39
CA ARG A 202 62.88 31.64 -11.46
C ARG A 202 63.34 31.42 -12.91
N GLY A 203 62.39 31.43 -13.88
CA GLY A 203 62.68 31.78 -15.29
C GLY A 203 61.68 31.30 -16.37
N ASP A 204 60.67 32.13 -16.70
CA ASP A 204 60.06 32.51 -18.01
C ASP A 204 60.35 31.69 -19.30
N LEU A 205 59.46 31.50 -20.31
CA LEU A 205 58.12 32.04 -20.63
C LEU A 205 57.40 31.20 -21.75
N GLU A 206 56.21 31.65 -22.20
CA GLU A 206 55.37 31.21 -23.36
C GLU A 206 54.34 30.07 -23.16
N GLN A 207 53.49 29.82 -24.19
CA GLN A 207 52.02 29.98 -24.03
C GLN A 207 51.08 28.84 -24.55
N GLU A 208 49.86 28.84 -24.00
CA GLU A 208 48.56 28.32 -24.53
C GLU A 208 48.19 26.79 -24.51
N LYS A 209 47.23 26.49 -23.61
CA LYS A 209 45.94 25.76 -23.81
C LYS A 209 45.87 24.23 -24.05
N ARG A 210 45.54 23.54 -22.94
CA ARG A 210 44.21 22.92 -22.63
C ARG A 210 43.82 21.52 -23.20
N GLU A 211 43.81 20.53 -22.28
CA GLU A 211 42.85 19.40 -22.06
C GLU A 211 42.35 18.53 -23.25
N ARG A 212 42.22 17.19 -23.18
CA ARG A 212 41.80 16.29 -22.08
C ARG A 212 42.53 14.93 -22.15
N ARG A 213 42.67 14.21 -21.02
CA ARG A 213 43.27 12.86 -20.93
C ARG A 213 42.26 11.72 -20.78
N LYS A 214 42.73 10.50 -21.04
CA LYS A 214 42.06 9.20 -20.77
C LYS A 214 43.00 8.32 -19.93
N GLU A 215 42.46 7.67 -18.91
CA GLU A 215 43.06 6.54 -18.16
C GLU A 215 41.91 5.55 -17.90
N LYS A 216 41.93 4.24 -18.16
CA LYS A 216 42.95 3.24 -18.55
C LYS A 216 43.83 2.70 -17.41
N SER A 217 43.43 1.55 -16.86
CA SER A 217 44.18 0.72 -15.90
C SER A 217 44.41 -0.71 -16.43
N VAL A 218 45.57 -1.31 -16.13
CA VAL A 218 45.92 -2.75 -16.30
C VAL A 218 46.97 -3.13 -15.22
N SER A 219 47.04 -4.41 -14.82
CA SER A 219 47.71 -4.92 -13.60
C SER A 219 48.88 -5.91 -13.82
N TYR A 220 49.56 -6.29 -12.71
CA TYR A 220 50.61 -7.33 -12.49
C TYR A 220 50.73 -7.57 -10.94
N ILE A 221 51.40 -8.53 -10.26
CA ILE A 221 52.05 -9.88 -10.39
C ILE A 221 52.32 -10.31 -8.90
N SER A 222 52.41 -11.55 -8.35
CA SER A 222 52.69 -12.97 -8.75
C SER A 222 51.84 -13.94 -7.87
N LYS A 223 51.70 -15.28 -8.02
CA LYS A 223 52.25 -16.38 -8.86
C LYS A 223 53.33 -17.32 -8.22
N LYS A 224 52.92 -18.35 -7.45
CA LYS A 224 53.68 -19.61 -7.16
C LYS A 224 52.75 -20.86 -7.14
N SER A 225 53.31 -22.07 -7.16
CA SER A 225 52.65 -23.38 -7.45
C SER A 225 53.05 -24.50 -6.43
N GLU A 226 52.64 -25.78 -6.46
CA GLU A 226 52.12 -26.66 -7.53
C GLU A 226 51.53 -28.02 -7.03
N LYS A 227 50.89 -28.79 -7.96
CA LYS A 227 50.45 -30.22 -7.90
C LYS A 227 49.26 -30.56 -6.96
N GLU A 228 48.45 -31.61 -7.20
CA GLU A 228 48.46 -32.65 -8.25
C GLU A 228 47.05 -32.88 -8.88
N SER A 229 46.83 -33.93 -9.69
CA SER A 229 45.79 -33.95 -10.75
C SER A 229 44.64 -34.97 -10.65
N GLN A 230 43.42 -34.55 -11.01
CA GLN A 230 42.27 -35.34 -11.54
C GLN A 230 41.47 -34.45 -12.55
N PRO A 231 40.59 -34.98 -13.43
CA PRO A 231 40.25 -34.33 -14.69
C PRO A 231 39.22 -33.19 -14.59
N LYS A 232 39.55 -32.03 -15.20
CA LYS A 232 38.61 -30.91 -15.34
C LYS A 232 37.70 -31.09 -16.55
N ALA A 233 36.40 -31.30 -16.30
CA ALA A 233 35.37 -30.98 -17.29
C ALA A 233 35.44 -29.49 -17.62
N ARG A 234 35.55 -29.14 -18.92
CA ARG A 234 35.56 -27.74 -19.36
C ARG A 234 34.14 -27.17 -19.32
N ILE A 235 33.74 -26.62 -18.17
CA ILE A 235 32.57 -25.74 -18.11
C ILE A 235 32.94 -24.41 -18.82
N THR A 236 32.65 -24.33 -20.10
CA THR A 236 32.56 -23.05 -20.80
C THR A 236 31.39 -22.26 -20.22
N LYS A 237 31.64 -21.07 -19.66
CA LYS A 237 30.59 -20.15 -19.21
C LYS A 237 29.84 -19.58 -20.43
N ALA A 238 28.93 -20.36 -20.99
CA ALA A 238 27.92 -19.86 -21.91
C ALA A 238 26.89 -19.02 -21.14
N SER A 239 26.27 -18.03 -21.79
CA SER A 239 25.19 -17.25 -21.16
C SER A 239 23.95 -18.16 -21.02
N LEU A 240 23.32 -18.16 -19.83
CA LEU A 240 22.12 -18.96 -19.56
C LEU A 240 20.98 -18.67 -20.55
N VAL A 241 20.85 -17.41 -20.98
CA VAL A 241 19.89 -16.96 -22.00
C VAL A 241 20.27 -17.48 -23.41
N SER A 242 21.56 -17.66 -23.69
CA SER A 242 22.01 -18.22 -24.98
C SER A 242 21.82 -19.73 -25.09
N THR A 243 21.78 -20.45 -23.96
CA THR A 243 21.53 -21.90 -23.88
C THR A 243 20.09 -22.23 -23.44
N ALA A 244 19.19 -21.25 -23.47
CA ALA A 244 17.84 -21.40 -22.95
C ALA A 244 16.98 -22.36 -23.79
N THR A 245 16.37 -23.36 -23.14
CA THR A 245 15.29 -24.18 -23.68
C THR A 245 13.99 -23.89 -22.93
N GLU A 246 12.83 -24.11 -23.59
CA GLU A 246 11.54 -23.59 -23.11
C GLU A 246 11.17 -24.03 -21.69
N ASP A 247 11.58 -25.23 -21.27
CA ASP A 247 11.23 -25.81 -19.96
C ASP A 247 12.03 -25.25 -18.76
N ILE A 248 13.13 -24.52 -18.97
CA ILE A 248 14.05 -24.11 -17.88
C ILE A 248 13.34 -23.27 -16.80
N LEU A 249 12.43 -22.37 -17.19
CA LEU A 249 11.67 -21.50 -16.29
C LEU A 249 11.00 -22.24 -15.11
N PHE A 250 10.55 -23.48 -15.35
CA PHE A 250 9.81 -24.28 -14.38
C PHE A 250 10.61 -25.47 -13.82
N GLN A 251 11.92 -25.52 -14.07
CA GLN A 251 12.81 -26.48 -13.41
C GLN A 251 13.19 -25.97 -12.03
N ARG A 252 12.69 -26.63 -10.98
CA ARG A 252 12.95 -26.29 -9.58
C ARG A 252 14.46 -26.31 -9.32
N ARG A 253 15.06 -25.14 -9.09
CA ARG A 253 16.45 -25.04 -8.63
C ARG A 253 16.49 -25.31 -7.14
N GLU A 254 17.32 -26.27 -6.72
CA GLU A 254 17.60 -26.57 -5.31
C GLU A 254 18.63 -25.59 -4.72
N SER A 255 18.43 -24.29 -5.00
CA SER A 255 19.16 -23.20 -4.38
C SER A 255 18.43 -22.76 -3.12
N ALA A 256 19.10 -22.77 -1.96
CA ALA A 256 18.54 -22.22 -0.73
C ALA A 256 18.16 -20.73 -0.93
N ASN A 257 16.98 -20.33 -0.45
CA ASN A 257 16.49 -18.96 -0.57
C ASN A 257 17.40 -18.00 0.23
N MET A 258 18.17 -17.16 -0.48
CA MET A 258 19.17 -16.27 0.14
C MET A 258 18.56 -15.03 0.81
N TYR A 259 17.27 -14.76 0.63
CA TYR A 259 16.59 -13.56 1.12
C TYR A 259 15.64 -13.87 2.29
N PRO A 260 15.50 -12.97 3.29
CA PRO A 260 14.60 -13.19 4.44
C PRO A 260 13.12 -13.35 4.10
N LEU A 261 12.67 -12.75 2.99
CA LEU A 261 11.32 -12.84 2.46
C LEU A 261 11.41 -13.15 0.97
N THR A 262 10.61 -14.10 0.49
CA THR A 262 10.61 -14.52 -0.93
C THR A 262 9.20 -14.69 -1.46
N MET A 263 8.90 -14.10 -2.62
CA MET A 263 7.57 -14.21 -3.25
C MET A 263 7.38 -15.64 -3.79
N THR A 264 6.34 -16.35 -3.32
CA THR A 264 6.03 -17.72 -3.80
C THR A 264 4.71 -17.81 -4.55
N TRP A 265 3.81 -16.85 -4.37
CA TRP A 265 2.54 -16.78 -5.11
C TRP A 265 1.99 -15.36 -5.17
N SER A 266 1.23 -15.08 -6.23
CA SER A 266 0.37 -13.91 -6.33
C SER A 266 -1.05 -14.34 -6.68
N PHE A 267 -2.01 -14.00 -5.82
CA PHE A 267 -3.44 -14.08 -6.09
C PHE A 267 -3.89 -12.74 -6.69
N GLY A 268 -4.88 -12.77 -7.59
CA GLY A 268 -5.33 -11.58 -8.30
C GLY A 268 -4.76 -11.42 -9.71
N TRP A 269 -5.38 -10.52 -10.48
CA TRP A 269 -4.99 -10.15 -11.84
C TRP A 269 -5.49 -8.73 -12.12
N ASN A 270 -4.63 -7.85 -12.65
CA ASN A 270 -5.04 -6.53 -13.11
C ASN A 270 -5.86 -6.65 -14.42
N SER A 271 -7.17 -6.84 -14.28
CA SER A 271 -8.15 -6.98 -15.37
C SER A 271 -8.28 -5.77 -16.31
N SER A 272 -7.58 -4.66 -16.06
CA SER A 272 -7.47 -3.57 -17.04
C SER A 272 -6.47 -3.88 -18.16
N LEU A 273 -5.55 -4.81 -17.93
CA LEU A 273 -4.43 -5.19 -18.81
C LEU A 273 -4.69 -6.52 -19.53
N PRO A 274 -4.07 -6.76 -20.71
CA PRO A 274 -4.25 -7.99 -21.46
C PRO A 274 -3.59 -9.21 -20.78
N VAL A 275 -4.17 -10.39 -21.03
CA VAL A 275 -3.53 -11.69 -20.76
C VAL A 275 -2.96 -12.22 -22.07
N TYR A 276 -1.69 -12.62 -22.08
CA TYR A 276 -1.01 -13.16 -23.26
C TYR A 276 -0.86 -14.68 -23.19
N TYR A 277 -1.15 -15.36 -24.31
CA TYR A 277 -0.92 -16.80 -24.46
C TYR A 277 0.54 -17.04 -24.93
N LEU A 278 1.39 -17.56 -24.04
CA LEU A 278 2.81 -17.81 -24.34
C LEU A 278 3.00 -19.14 -25.09
N ARG A 279 2.52 -20.24 -24.49
CA ARG A 279 2.84 -21.62 -24.92
C ARG A 279 1.63 -22.53 -24.77
N GLU A 280 1.25 -23.18 -25.87
CA GLU A 280 0.06 -24.04 -25.95
C GLU A 280 0.23 -25.35 -25.16
N ASN A 281 1.30 -26.12 -25.43
CA ASN A 281 1.52 -27.46 -24.88
C ASN A 281 1.43 -27.56 -23.34
N GLN A 282 1.77 -26.49 -22.62
CA GLN A 282 1.70 -26.42 -21.16
C GLN A 282 0.68 -25.38 -20.64
N ARG A 283 -0.10 -24.77 -21.55
CA ARG A 283 -1.05 -23.68 -21.26
C ARG A 283 -0.43 -22.58 -20.38
N VAL A 284 0.68 -22.01 -20.87
CA VAL A 284 1.41 -20.96 -20.15
C VAL A 284 0.86 -19.59 -20.53
N LEU A 285 0.44 -18.84 -19.51
CA LEU A 285 -0.11 -17.49 -19.61
C LEU A 285 0.90 -16.46 -19.08
N LEU A 286 0.77 -15.22 -19.54
CA LEU A 286 1.41 -14.03 -18.97
C LEU A 286 0.34 -13.00 -18.62
N TYR A 287 0.38 -12.47 -17.40
CA TYR A 287 -0.43 -11.34 -16.96
C TYR A 287 0.33 -10.48 -15.93
N ALA A 288 -0.22 -9.33 -15.56
CA ALA A 288 0.32 -8.49 -14.49
C ALA A 288 -0.54 -8.58 -13.22
N SER A 289 0.13 -8.59 -12.06
CA SER A 289 -0.47 -8.54 -10.73
C SER A 289 0.28 -7.50 -9.92
N GLY A 290 -0.37 -6.36 -9.63
CA GLY A 290 0.29 -5.17 -9.07
C GLY A 290 1.55 -4.75 -9.84
N HIS A 291 2.68 -4.73 -9.14
CA HIS A 291 4.01 -4.37 -9.68
C HIS A 291 4.77 -5.55 -10.32
N THR A 292 4.22 -6.77 -10.30
CA THR A 292 4.91 -8.01 -10.73
C THR A 292 4.28 -8.60 -11.99
N GLY A 293 5.12 -9.00 -12.95
CA GLY A 293 4.69 -9.82 -14.09
C GLY A 293 4.61 -11.29 -13.69
N VAL A 294 3.49 -11.96 -13.95
CA VAL A 294 3.28 -13.37 -13.58
C VAL A 294 3.22 -14.23 -14.84
N ILE A 295 4.15 -15.20 -14.93
CA ILE A 295 4.10 -16.28 -15.92
C ILE A 295 3.49 -17.51 -15.23
N TYR A 296 2.27 -17.89 -15.60
CA TYR A 296 1.50 -18.94 -14.94
C TYR A 296 1.31 -20.18 -15.84
N ASN A 297 1.66 -21.35 -15.31
CA ASN A 297 1.45 -22.65 -15.96
C ASN A 297 0.15 -23.29 -15.45
N VAL A 298 -0.90 -23.23 -16.27
CA VAL A 298 -2.24 -23.70 -15.87
C VAL A 298 -2.27 -25.21 -15.62
N LEU A 299 -1.43 -26.00 -16.29
CA LEU A 299 -1.43 -27.47 -16.14
C LEU A 299 -0.60 -27.96 -14.96
N LYS A 300 0.50 -27.27 -14.61
CA LYS A 300 1.35 -27.60 -13.44
C LYS A 300 0.92 -26.87 -12.16
N ASN A 301 -0.04 -25.96 -12.25
CA ASN A 301 -0.44 -25.03 -11.17
C ASN A 301 0.76 -24.33 -10.50
N ASN A 302 1.71 -23.83 -11.31
CA ASN A 302 2.85 -23.06 -10.80
C ASN A 302 3.02 -21.71 -11.49
N GLN A 303 3.48 -20.73 -10.71
CA GLN A 303 3.78 -19.37 -11.17
C GLN A 303 5.31 -19.17 -11.20
N TYR A 304 5.75 -18.25 -12.06
CA TYR A 304 7.07 -17.63 -12.02
C TYR A 304 6.88 -16.11 -12.03
N HIS A 305 7.61 -15.40 -11.18
CA HIS A 305 7.42 -13.98 -10.88
C HIS A 305 8.55 -13.13 -11.47
N LEU A 306 8.18 -12.12 -12.26
CA LEU A 306 9.06 -11.13 -12.87
C LEU A 306 9.04 -9.87 -11.97
N GLN A 307 9.93 -9.85 -10.98
CA GLN A 307 10.03 -8.80 -9.96
C GLN A 307 11.14 -7.80 -10.30
N GLY A 308 10.88 -6.50 -10.14
CA GLY A 308 11.89 -5.45 -10.34
C GLY A 308 11.36 -4.05 -10.62
N HIS A 309 10.05 -3.89 -10.88
CA HIS A 309 9.44 -2.56 -11.02
C HIS A 309 9.21 -1.91 -9.64
N PRO A 310 9.58 -0.63 -9.44
CA PRO A 310 9.27 0.10 -8.22
C PRO A 310 7.79 0.52 -8.15
N ASN A 311 7.10 0.66 -9.30
CA ASN A 311 5.67 1.02 -9.34
C ASN A 311 4.79 -0.08 -9.96
N VAL A 312 3.47 0.13 -9.94
CA VAL A 312 2.49 -0.81 -10.53
C VAL A 312 2.65 -0.88 -12.06
N ILE A 313 2.64 -2.10 -12.61
CA ILE A 313 2.77 -2.34 -14.06
C ILE A 313 1.57 -1.71 -14.78
N SER A 314 1.87 -0.88 -15.78
CA SER A 314 0.90 -0.09 -16.54
C SER A 314 0.63 -0.67 -17.93
N CYS A 315 1.61 -1.33 -18.52
CA CYS A 315 1.47 -2.01 -19.80
C CYS A 315 2.45 -3.18 -19.96
N LEU A 316 2.02 -4.13 -20.80
CA LEU A 316 2.74 -5.34 -21.18
C LEU A 316 2.77 -5.40 -22.71
N CYS A 317 3.86 -5.86 -23.29
CA CYS A 317 3.86 -6.31 -24.67
C CYS A 317 4.76 -7.54 -24.86
N ILE A 318 4.60 -8.20 -26.01
CA ILE A 318 5.27 -9.46 -26.30
C ILE A 318 5.72 -9.50 -27.75
N SER A 319 6.85 -10.14 -27.99
CA SER A 319 7.36 -10.51 -29.32
C SER A 319 6.49 -11.57 -30.01
N GLU A 320 6.52 -11.57 -31.33
CA GLU A 320 5.78 -12.55 -32.14
C GLU A 320 6.34 -13.98 -32.01
N ASP A 321 7.64 -14.12 -31.72
CA ASP A 321 8.24 -15.41 -31.40
C ASP A 321 7.91 -15.91 -29.97
N ARG A 322 7.20 -15.12 -29.16
CA ARG A 322 6.84 -15.35 -27.74
C ARG A 322 8.04 -15.47 -26.79
N ARG A 323 9.26 -15.14 -27.23
CA ARG A 323 10.48 -15.24 -26.42
C ARG A 323 10.68 -14.02 -25.53
N TRP A 324 10.51 -12.82 -26.08
CA TRP A 324 10.73 -11.56 -25.39
C TRP A 324 9.43 -10.99 -24.84
N VAL A 325 9.43 -10.67 -23.55
CA VAL A 325 8.35 -10.00 -22.84
C VAL A 325 8.86 -8.64 -22.38
N ALA A 326 8.19 -7.56 -22.75
CA ALA A 326 8.48 -6.23 -22.22
C ALA A 326 7.39 -5.81 -21.23
N THR A 327 7.83 -5.20 -20.14
CA THR A 327 7.01 -4.75 -19.01
C THR A 327 7.39 -3.30 -18.69
N ALA A 328 6.40 -2.45 -18.43
CA ALA A 328 6.64 -1.07 -18.02
C ALA A 328 5.62 -0.63 -16.96
N ASP A 329 6.02 0.29 -16.09
CA ASP A 329 5.25 0.72 -14.93
C ASP A 329 4.69 2.15 -15.02
N LYS A 330 3.97 2.54 -13.96
CA LYS A 330 3.48 3.91 -13.77
C LYS A 330 3.81 4.46 -12.39
N GLY A 331 4.70 5.44 -12.37
CA GLY A 331 5.01 6.31 -11.24
C GLY A 331 6.21 7.21 -11.56
N PRO A 332 6.85 7.83 -10.56
CA PRO A 332 8.20 8.37 -10.68
C PRO A 332 9.21 7.24 -10.96
N ASP A 333 10.39 7.60 -11.46
CA ASP A 333 11.51 6.67 -11.73
C ASP A 333 11.11 5.46 -12.61
N CYS A 334 10.28 5.72 -13.62
CA CYS A 334 9.59 4.66 -14.37
C CYS A 334 10.55 3.81 -15.23
N LEU A 335 10.38 2.49 -15.14
CA LEU A 335 11.27 1.49 -15.73
C LEU A 335 10.60 0.76 -16.90
N ILE A 336 11.40 0.44 -17.91
CA ILE A 336 11.08 -0.60 -18.89
C ILE A 336 12.00 -1.78 -18.61
N ILE A 337 11.45 -2.96 -18.32
CA ILE A 337 12.23 -4.20 -18.15
C ILE A 337 11.82 -5.20 -19.22
N ILE A 338 12.83 -5.76 -19.90
CA ILE A 338 12.68 -6.76 -20.97
C ILE A 338 13.24 -8.10 -20.49
N TRP A 339 12.42 -9.14 -20.58
CA TRP A 339 12.65 -10.47 -20.02
C TRP A 339 12.71 -11.54 -21.10
N ASP A 340 13.53 -12.57 -20.87
CA ASP A 340 13.50 -13.82 -21.65
C ASP A 340 12.49 -14.81 -21.03
N SER A 341 11.41 -15.13 -21.76
CA SER A 341 10.26 -15.93 -21.28
C SER A 341 10.56 -17.43 -21.04
N PHE A 342 11.79 -17.87 -21.32
CA PHE A 342 12.27 -19.23 -21.11
C PHE A 342 13.15 -19.36 -19.86
N THR A 343 13.76 -18.27 -19.39
CA THR A 343 14.62 -18.24 -18.19
C THR A 343 14.12 -17.34 -17.08
N GLY A 344 13.24 -16.37 -17.38
CA GLY A 344 12.72 -15.40 -16.40
C GLY A 344 13.76 -14.37 -15.96
N ILE A 345 14.88 -14.25 -16.69
CA ILE A 345 15.97 -13.33 -16.41
C ILE A 345 15.70 -11.99 -17.11
N PRO A 346 15.90 -10.84 -16.44
CA PRO A 346 15.88 -9.53 -17.10
C PRO A 346 17.13 -9.39 -17.98
N VAL A 347 16.93 -9.08 -19.26
CA VAL A 347 17.99 -8.99 -20.26
C VAL A 347 18.39 -7.54 -20.53
N HIS A 348 17.46 -6.59 -20.38
CA HIS A 348 17.75 -5.16 -20.37
C HIS A 348 16.70 -4.41 -19.53
N THR A 349 17.17 -3.54 -18.65
CA THR A 349 16.38 -2.52 -17.96
C THR A 349 16.73 -1.16 -18.56
N ILE A 350 15.72 -0.34 -18.87
CA ILE A 350 15.86 1.05 -19.30
C ILE A 350 15.33 1.93 -18.17
N PHE A 351 16.25 2.67 -17.55
CA PHE A 351 15.98 3.66 -16.50
C PHE A 351 15.53 4.99 -17.11
N ASP A 352 15.00 5.90 -16.30
CA ASP A 352 14.64 7.29 -16.65
C ASP A 352 13.81 7.44 -17.94
N SER A 353 12.88 6.49 -18.18
CA SER A 353 12.17 6.38 -19.46
C SER A 353 11.23 7.56 -19.77
N CYS A 354 10.93 8.41 -18.78
CA CYS A 354 10.23 9.69 -18.96
C CYS A 354 10.73 10.76 -17.95
N PRO A 355 11.43 11.84 -18.39
CA PRO A 355 12.08 12.82 -17.49
C PRO A 355 11.19 13.78 -16.67
N ARG A 356 9.99 13.36 -16.25
CA ARG A 356 9.02 14.15 -15.46
C ARG A 356 8.00 13.24 -14.77
N ASP A 357 8.38 12.47 -13.75
CA ASP A 357 7.48 11.79 -12.77
C ASP A 357 6.23 11.07 -13.33
N ASN A 358 6.30 10.59 -14.57
CA ASN A 358 5.15 10.10 -15.32
C ASN A 358 5.44 8.71 -15.87
N GLY A 359 4.48 7.82 -15.70
CA GLY A 359 4.55 6.44 -16.19
C GLY A 359 4.57 6.29 -17.70
N ILE A 360 4.65 5.03 -18.13
CA ILE A 360 4.36 4.65 -19.52
C ILE A 360 2.90 4.23 -19.62
N ARG A 361 2.23 4.59 -20.72
CA ARG A 361 0.80 4.31 -20.98
C ARG A 361 0.58 3.14 -21.93
N ALA A 362 1.32 3.13 -23.03
CA ALA A 362 1.15 2.13 -24.08
C ALA A 362 2.52 1.75 -24.66
N MET A 363 2.65 0.48 -25.05
CA MET A 363 3.92 -0.09 -25.50
C MET A 363 3.67 -1.17 -26.56
N ALA A 364 4.51 -1.19 -27.60
CA ALA A 364 4.48 -2.21 -28.65
C ALA A 364 5.91 -2.59 -29.08
N MET A 365 6.09 -3.82 -29.59
CA MET A 365 7.37 -4.33 -30.08
C MET A 365 7.24 -4.68 -31.58
N THR A 366 8.30 -4.53 -32.36
CA THR A 366 8.31 -4.94 -33.77
C THR A 366 8.29 -6.46 -33.91
N ARG A 367 7.82 -6.97 -35.06
CA ARG A 367 7.72 -8.41 -35.34
C ARG A 367 9.08 -9.12 -35.36
N ASP A 368 10.16 -8.39 -35.63
CA ASP A 368 11.54 -8.88 -35.56
C ASP A 368 12.20 -8.65 -34.19
N ALA A 369 11.43 -8.18 -33.20
CA ALA A 369 11.85 -7.83 -31.85
C ALA A 369 13.00 -6.82 -31.73
N LYS A 370 13.41 -6.09 -32.79
CA LYS A 370 14.54 -5.15 -32.72
C LYS A 370 14.21 -3.78 -32.14
N TYR A 371 12.96 -3.35 -32.23
CA TYR A 371 12.52 -2.04 -31.77
C TYR A 371 11.35 -2.19 -30.79
N LEU A 372 11.36 -1.34 -29.78
CA LEU A 372 10.26 -1.16 -28.83
C LEU A 372 9.79 0.30 -28.98
N ALA A 373 8.48 0.52 -29.03
CA ALA A 373 7.90 1.87 -29.02
C ALA A 373 7.02 2.05 -27.78
N THR A 374 7.13 3.20 -27.14
CA THR A 374 6.41 3.55 -25.91
C THR A 374 5.75 4.91 -26.02
N ILE A 375 4.62 5.10 -25.32
CA ILE A 375 3.94 6.39 -25.14
C ILE A 375 3.88 6.68 -23.64
N SER A 376 4.28 7.88 -23.19
CA SER A 376 4.16 8.25 -21.77
C SER A 376 2.71 8.54 -21.33
N ASP A 377 2.47 8.47 -20.02
CA ASP A 377 1.18 8.74 -19.35
C ASP A 377 1.05 10.19 -18.88
N ALA A 378 1.83 11.11 -19.48
CA ALA A 378 1.89 12.54 -19.15
C ALA A 378 0.88 13.39 -19.94
N GLU A 379 0.61 14.62 -19.49
CA GLU A 379 -0.28 15.56 -20.21
C GLU A 379 0.15 15.86 -21.66
N ILE A 380 1.46 15.95 -21.88
CA ILE A 380 2.09 16.04 -23.20
C ILE A 380 2.77 14.69 -23.40
N GLN A 381 2.08 13.79 -24.11
CA GLN A 381 2.55 12.43 -24.29
C GLN A 381 3.77 12.40 -25.21
N LYS A 382 4.82 11.70 -24.76
CA LYS A 382 6.06 11.49 -25.53
C LYS A 382 6.03 10.11 -26.15
N VAL A 383 6.23 10.03 -27.46
CA VAL A 383 6.42 8.77 -28.20
C VAL A 383 7.91 8.53 -28.37
N CYS A 384 8.42 7.47 -27.76
CA CYS A 384 9.84 7.09 -27.84
C CYS A 384 10.00 5.77 -28.62
N ILE A 385 11.06 5.67 -29.43
CA ILE A 385 11.45 4.41 -30.10
C ILE A 385 12.82 3.98 -29.60
N TRP A 386 12.89 2.81 -28.97
CA TRP A 386 14.07 2.25 -28.34
C TRP A 386 14.69 1.13 -29.19
N LYS A 387 16.02 1.14 -29.32
CA LYS A 387 16.82 0.08 -29.96
C LYS A 387 17.37 -0.87 -28.89
N TRP A 388 16.48 -1.47 -28.09
CA TRP A 388 16.80 -2.22 -26.87
C TRP A 388 17.80 -3.38 -27.04
N THR A 389 18.00 -3.86 -28.28
CA THR A 389 19.04 -4.86 -28.60
C THR A 389 20.47 -4.30 -28.60
N LEU A 390 20.65 -3.00 -28.33
CA LEU A 390 21.92 -2.30 -28.17
C LEU A 390 22.02 -1.79 -26.73
N ALA A 391 23.21 -1.78 -26.15
CA ALA A 391 23.48 -1.15 -24.85
C ALA A 391 23.55 0.39 -25.00
N VAL A 392 22.39 1.00 -25.29
CA VAL A 392 22.21 2.44 -25.46
C VAL A 392 20.95 2.83 -24.67
N GLU A 393 21.15 3.51 -23.56
CA GLU A 393 20.09 3.90 -22.60
C GLU A 393 19.21 5.05 -23.11
N THR A 394 19.58 5.71 -24.22
CA THR A 394 18.79 6.78 -24.82
C THR A 394 17.87 6.26 -25.94
N PRO A 395 16.67 6.86 -26.11
CA PRO A 395 15.77 6.51 -27.19
C PRO A 395 16.38 6.90 -28.54
N ALA A 396 16.18 6.05 -29.55
CA ALA A 396 16.66 6.31 -30.91
C ALA A 396 15.85 7.39 -31.65
N CYS A 397 14.67 7.75 -31.11
CA CYS A 397 13.87 8.91 -31.49
C CYS A 397 12.86 9.22 -30.37
N THR A 398 12.56 10.51 -30.18
CA THR A 398 11.52 11.01 -29.28
C THR A 398 10.67 12.03 -30.03
N LEU A 399 9.35 11.94 -29.90
CA LEU A 399 8.37 12.82 -30.50
C LEU A 399 7.32 13.23 -29.47
N ASP A 400 7.21 14.53 -29.20
CA ASP A 400 6.19 15.08 -28.29
C ASP A 400 4.87 15.28 -29.06
N LEU A 401 3.75 14.81 -28.50
CA LEU A 401 2.43 14.93 -29.11
C LEU A 401 1.69 16.19 -28.62
N PRO A 402 1.12 17.02 -29.52
CA PRO A 402 0.19 18.08 -29.16
C PRO A 402 -1.00 17.58 -28.33
N LYS A 403 -1.40 18.34 -27.30
CA LYS A 403 -2.57 18.04 -26.45
C LYS A 403 -3.86 17.86 -27.27
N GLU A 404 -3.98 18.55 -28.40
CA GLU A 404 -5.09 18.49 -29.35
C GLU A 404 -5.41 17.07 -29.85
N TYR A 405 -4.41 16.18 -30.00
CA TYR A 405 -4.65 14.83 -30.53
C TYR A 405 -5.32 13.88 -29.52
N GLY A 406 -5.50 14.35 -28.28
CA GLY A 406 -6.14 13.62 -27.20
C GLY A 406 -5.31 12.44 -26.69
N PHE A 407 -5.63 12.01 -25.48
CA PHE A 407 -4.84 11.02 -24.76
C PHE A 407 -4.85 9.65 -25.45
N GLN A 408 -3.71 9.25 -26.00
CA GLN A 408 -3.48 7.98 -26.67
C GLN A 408 -3.44 6.85 -25.64
N ASN A 409 -4.15 5.74 -25.93
CA ASN A 409 -4.37 4.62 -25.01
C ASN A 409 -3.93 3.26 -25.58
N TYR A 410 -3.70 3.15 -26.89
CA TYR A 410 -3.26 1.93 -27.56
C TYR A 410 -2.16 2.26 -28.56
N LEU A 411 -1.28 1.29 -28.82
CA LEU A 411 -0.17 1.38 -29.77
C LEU A 411 0.06 -0.01 -30.38
N ILE A 412 0.25 -0.09 -31.70
CA ILE A 412 0.62 -1.33 -32.39
C ILE A 412 1.49 -1.05 -33.62
N PHE A 413 2.46 -1.93 -33.91
CA PHE A 413 3.23 -1.93 -35.16
C PHE A 413 2.48 -2.66 -36.28
N ASN A 414 2.77 -2.31 -37.54
CA ASN A 414 2.28 -3.06 -38.69
C ASN A 414 2.95 -4.46 -38.73
N PRO A 415 2.19 -5.59 -38.67
CA PRO A 415 2.76 -6.94 -38.71
C PRO A 415 3.52 -7.31 -39.99
N THR A 416 3.40 -6.49 -41.04
CA THR A 416 4.11 -6.64 -42.32
C THR A 416 5.27 -5.66 -42.48
N ASN A 417 5.29 -4.53 -41.75
CA ASN A 417 6.33 -3.51 -41.88
C ASN A 417 6.73 -2.90 -40.53
N ASN A 418 7.90 -3.28 -40.02
CA ASN A 418 8.49 -2.76 -38.78
C ASN A 418 8.80 -1.25 -38.79
N LYS A 419 8.65 -0.55 -39.93
CA LYS A 419 8.75 0.92 -40.03
C LYS A 419 7.41 1.66 -39.83
N GLU A 420 6.29 0.96 -39.64
CA GLU A 420 4.95 1.57 -39.55
C GLU A 420 4.28 1.22 -38.22
N LEU A 421 3.64 2.20 -37.57
CA LEU A 421 2.90 2.02 -36.32
C LEU A 421 1.65 2.93 -36.28
N VAL A 422 0.68 2.57 -35.43
CA VAL A 422 -0.54 3.35 -35.21
C VAL A 422 -0.86 3.42 -33.71
N SER A 423 -1.30 4.59 -33.25
CA SER A 423 -1.91 4.78 -31.93
C SER A 423 -3.34 5.33 -32.06
N ASN A 424 -4.15 5.20 -31.01
CA ASN A 424 -5.41 5.91 -30.92
C ASN A 424 -5.65 6.52 -29.53
N SER A 425 -6.33 7.67 -29.52
CA SER A 425 -7.06 8.19 -28.37
C SER A 425 -8.52 7.78 -28.45
N LYS A 426 -9.37 8.30 -27.55
CA LYS A 426 -10.83 8.13 -27.64
C LYS A 426 -11.45 8.87 -28.83
N THR A 427 -10.73 9.83 -29.43
CA THR A 427 -11.25 10.78 -30.43
C THR A 427 -10.50 10.76 -31.76
N GLN A 428 -9.20 10.42 -31.76
CA GLN A 428 -8.35 10.51 -32.95
C GLN A 428 -7.41 9.30 -33.07
N VAL A 429 -6.97 9.04 -34.31
CA VAL A 429 -6.02 7.98 -34.67
C VAL A 429 -4.79 8.64 -35.28
N ILE A 430 -3.60 8.24 -34.82
CA ILE A 430 -2.32 8.76 -35.31
C ILE A 430 -1.56 7.60 -35.96
N TYR A 431 -1.22 7.76 -37.24
CA TYR A 431 -0.29 6.87 -37.95
C TYR A 431 1.12 7.48 -37.92
N TYR A 432 2.15 6.65 -37.78
CA TYR A 432 3.54 7.10 -37.82
C TYR A 432 4.38 6.23 -38.76
N THR A 433 5.34 6.86 -39.43
CA THR A 433 6.39 6.22 -40.23
C THR A 433 7.75 6.48 -39.61
N TRP A 434 8.46 5.41 -39.28
CA TRP A 434 9.78 5.40 -38.66
C TRP A 434 10.89 5.28 -39.72
N TYR A 435 11.88 6.17 -39.67
CA TYR A 435 13.05 6.17 -40.56
C TYR A 435 14.34 5.91 -39.75
N PRO A 436 14.75 4.63 -39.56
CA PRO A 436 15.89 4.26 -38.70
C PRO A 436 17.24 4.86 -39.10
N GLU A 437 17.37 5.24 -40.38
CA GLU A 437 18.56 5.79 -41.01
C GLU A 437 18.78 7.28 -40.66
N GLY A 438 17.70 8.03 -40.42
CA GLY A 438 17.76 9.45 -40.04
C GLY A 438 17.43 9.74 -38.57
N GLY A 439 16.90 8.75 -37.83
CA GLY A 439 16.41 8.97 -36.46
C GLY A 439 15.09 9.75 -36.40
N ILE A 440 14.33 9.79 -37.51
CA ILE A 440 13.12 10.61 -37.65
C ILE A 440 11.86 9.74 -37.57
N LEU A 441 10.93 10.13 -36.69
CA LEU A 441 9.57 9.61 -36.62
C LEU A 441 8.60 10.67 -37.14
N VAL A 442 7.97 10.40 -38.29
CA VAL A 442 6.97 11.31 -38.89
C VAL A 442 5.57 10.80 -38.57
N HIS A 443 4.65 11.68 -38.18
CA HIS A 443 3.28 11.34 -37.82
C HIS A 443 2.24 11.96 -38.75
N SER A 444 1.03 11.37 -38.77
CA SER A 444 -0.13 11.84 -39.52
C SER A 444 -1.38 11.61 -38.66
N ALA A 445 -2.01 12.72 -38.23
CA ALA A 445 -3.18 12.74 -37.37
C ALA A 445 -4.34 13.47 -38.07
N PRO A 446 -5.08 12.82 -38.99
CA PRO A 446 -6.27 13.42 -39.59
C PRO A 446 -7.36 13.61 -38.53
N LEU A 447 -8.01 14.77 -38.52
CA LEU A 447 -9.16 15.04 -37.64
C LEU A 447 -10.45 14.58 -38.31
N LEU A 448 -11.26 13.79 -37.60
CA LEU A 448 -12.62 13.45 -38.06
C LEU A 448 -13.61 14.49 -37.55
N THR A 449 -14.10 15.33 -38.47
CA THR A 449 -15.31 16.13 -38.23
C THR A 449 -16.55 15.32 -38.60
N GLU A 450 -17.72 15.68 -38.08
CA GLU A 450 -18.98 14.98 -38.40
C GLU A 450 -19.30 15.00 -39.91
N LYS A 451 -18.90 16.09 -40.57
CA LYS A 451 -18.99 16.30 -42.03
C LYS A 451 -18.10 15.34 -42.86
N THR A 452 -17.21 14.57 -42.23
CA THR A 452 -16.32 13.61 -42.93
C THR A 452 -17.07 12.39 -43.45
N PHE A 453 -18.13 11.97 -42.74
CA PHE A 453 -18.97 10.82 -43.12
C PHE A 453 -20.47 11.10 -43.05
N ASN A 454 -20.87 12.32 -42.65
CA ASN A 454 -22.26 12.73 -42.37
C ASN A 454 -23.00 11.78 -41.40
N LYS A 455 -22.24 11.15 -40.50
CA LYS A 455 -22.70 10.16 -39.51
C LYS A 455 -21.79 10.18 -38.29
N LEU A 456 -22.38 10.07 -37.10
CA LEU A 456 -21.62 9.98 -35.85
C LEU A 456 -20.74 8.72 -35.83
N VAL A 457 -19.42 8.92 -35.79
CA VAL A 457 -18.40 7.85 -35.76
C VAL A 457 -18.37 7.16 -34.39
N GLY A 458 -18.47 7.96 -33.32
CA GLY A 458 -18.37 7.51 -31.93
C GLY A 458 -16.92 7.43 -31.42
N LYS A 459 -16.77 7.11 -30.14
CA LYS A 459 -15.45 7.04 -29.47
C LYS A 459 -14.67 5.80 -29.93
N PHE A 460 -13.40 5.97 -30.29
CA PHE A 460 -12.53 4.86 -30.68
C PHE A 460 -12.16 3.94 -29.51
N SER A 461 -11.91 2.66 -29.82
CA SER A 461 -11.46 1.63 -28.87
C SER A 461 -10.07 1.11 -29.20
N GLN A 462 -9.90 0.42 -30.34
CA GLN A 462 -8.60 -0.11 -30.79
C GLN A 462 -8.40 0.12 -32.30
N SER A 463 -7.14 0.20 -32.74
CA SER A 463 -6.74 0.34 -34.15
C SER A 463 -5.71 -0.71 -34.52
N VAL A 464 -5.86 -1.35 -35.69
CA VAL A 464 -4.99 -2.44 -36.18
C VAL A 464 -4.76 -2.29 -37.68
N PHE A 465 -3.61 -2.72 -38.18
CA PHE A 465 -3.29 -2.75 -39.61
C PHE A 465 -3.98 -3.93 -40.32
N HIS A 466 -4.51 -3.72 -41.53
CA HIS A 466 -5.02 -4.81 -42.36
C HIS A 466 -3.86 -5.65 -42.91
N LEU A 467 -3.90 -6.98 -42.73
CA LEU A 467 -2.76 -7.85 -43.04
C LEU A 467 -2.35 -7.86 -44.54
N ASN A 468 -3.33 -7.77 -45.44
CA ASN A 468 -3.12 -7.91 -46.90
C ASN A 468 -3.28 -6.59 -47.70
N LEU A 469 -3.56 -5.46 -47.05
CA LEU A 469 -3.88 -4.17 -47.71
C LEU A 469 -3.15 -3.04 -47.01
N THR A 470 -2.83 -1.95 -47.72
CA THR A 470 -2.22 -0.74 -47.15
C THR A 470 -3.24 0.12 -46.41
N GLN A 471 -3.93 -0.50 -45.45
CA GLN A 471 -5.09 0.05 -44.74
C GLN A 471 -4.95 -0.11 -43.22
N ILE A 472 -5.57 0.81 -42.49
CA ILE A 472 -5.75 0.75 -41.04
C ILE A 472 -7.24 0.59 -40.76
N LEU A 473 -7.57 -0.24 -39.77
CA LEU A 473 -8.92 -0.47 -39.28
C LEU A 473 -9.00 0.06 -37.84
N SER A 474 -9.95 0.94 -37.56
CA SER A 474 -10.16 1.52 -36.22
C SER A 474 -11.59 1.27 -35.74
N ALA A 475 -11.73 0.49 -34.67
CA ALA A 475 -13.01 0.14 -34.08
C ALA A 475 -13.54 1.24 -33.14
N THR A 476 -14.87 1.34 -33.03
CA THR A 476 -15.55 2.30 -32.14
C THR A 476 -16.51 1.62 -31.17
N MET A 477 -16.80 2.32 -30.07
CA MET A 477 -17.77 1.93 -29.04
C MET A 477 -19.21 1.87 -29.56
N GLU A 478 -19.47 2.31 -30.80
CA GLU A 478 -20.76 2.29 -31.49
C GLU A 478 -20.90 1.10 -32.48
N GLY A 479 -19.99 0.11 -32.37
CA GLY A 479 -19.99 -1.07 -33.25
C GLY A 479 -19.63 -0.77 -34.71
N LYS A 480 -18.96 0.36 -34.95
CA LYS A 480 -18.51 0.82 -36.27
C LYS A 480 -17.00 0.62 -36.43
N LEU A 481 -16.56 0.54 -37.67
CA LEU A 481 -15.17 0.44 -38.08
C LEU A 481 -14.87 1.57 -39.08
N VAL A 482 -13.86 2.38 -38.79
CA VAL A 482 -13.29 3.34 -39.74
C VAL A 482 -12.16 2.64 -40.50
N VAL A 483 -12.21 2.69 -41.83
CA VAL A 483 -11.16 2.22 -42.72
C VAL A 483 -10.39 3.43 -43.25
N TRP A 484 -9.07 3.41 -43.06
CA TRP A 484 -8.15 4.45 -43.51
C TRP A 484 -7.20 3.89 -44.58
N ASP A 485 -7.04 4.59 -45.70
CA ASP A 485 -5.99 4.28 -46.68
C ASP A 485 -4.68 4.99 -46.33
N ILE A 486 -3.55 4.30 -46.43
CA ILE A 486 -2.20 4.86 -46.26
C ILE A 486 -1.70 5.39 -47.61
N TYR A 487 -1.84 6.70 -47.85
CA TYR A 487 -1.39 7.33 -49.08
C TYR A 487 0.12 7.58 -49.07
N ARG A 488 0.83 7.05 -50.07
CA ARG A 488 2.26 7.26 -50.30
C ARG A 488 2.41 8.11 -51.57
N PRO A 489 2.85 9.39 -51.50
CA PRO A 489 3.05 10.19 -52.69
C PRO A 489 4.19 9.60 -53.56
N PRO A 490 4.10 9.68 -54.90
CA PRO A 490 5.11 9.13 -55.79
C PRO A 490 6.44 9.91 -55.71
N PRO A 491 7.60 9.27 -55.92
CA PRO A 491 8.90 9.93 -55.92
C PRO A 491 9.16 10.70 -57.24
N SER A 492 8.41 11.79 -57.43
CA SER A 492 8.58 12.73 -58.56
C SER A 492 9.29 14.01 -58.12
N ALA A 493 10.24 14.49 -58.94
CA ALA A 493 11.27 15.42 -58.49
C ALA A 493 10.90 16.91 -58.53
N SER A 494 10.39 17.45 -57.42
CA SER A 494 10.59 18.87 -57.07
C SER A 494 10.26 19.19 -55.59
N SER A 495 11.29 19.57 -54.81
CA SER A 495 11.23 20.49 -53.65
C SER A 495 10.24 20.26 -52.50
N SER A 496 9.57 19.11 -52.35
CA SER A 496 8.98 18.70 -51.07
C SER A 496 9.12 17.20 -50.81
N MET A 497 9.56 16.83 -49.60
CA MET A 497 9.44 15.46 -49.12
C MET A 497 7.99 15.23 -48.68
N GLY A 498 7.16 14.75 -49.61
CA GLY A 498 5.82 14.27 -49.27
C GLY A 498 5.92 13.02 -48.39
N PHE A 499 5.64 13.17 -47.09
CA PHE A 499 5.61 12.02 -46.19
C PHE A 499 4.31 11.20 -46.34
N PRO A 500 4.35 9.88 -46.06
CA PRO A 500 3.15 9.05 -46.05
C PRO A 500 2.13 9.55 -45.03
N HIS A 501 0.85 9.62 -45.42
CA HIS A 501 -0.23 10.11 -44.57
C HIS A 501 -1.49 9.27 -44.75
N ILE A 502 -2.31 9.19 -43.72
CA ILE A 502 -3.57 8.43 -43.75
C ILE A 502 -4.75 9.33 -44.14
N LYS A 503 -5.72 8.75 -44.84
CA LYS A 503 -7.01 9.39 -45.16
C LYS A 503 -8.18 8.50 -44.76
N PRO A 504 -9.26 9.05 -44.18
CA PRO A 504 -10.47 8.28 -43.89
C PRO A 504 -11.23 7.98 -45.19
N CYS A 505 -11.50 6.70 -45.45
CA CYS A 505 -12.06 6.27 -46.75
C CYS A 505 -13.44 5.61 -46.62
N LYS A 506 -13.72 4.89 -45.52
CA LYS A 506 -15.04 4.26 -45.30
C LYS A 506 -15.39 4.17 -43.82
N LEU A 507 -16.65 4.43 -43.49
CA LEU A 507 -17.26 4.09 -42.20
C LEU A 507 -18.17 2.87 -42.42
N VAL A 508 -17.86 1.74 -41.79
CA VAL A 508 -18.61 0.49 -41.88
C VAL A 508 -19.27 0.21 -40.53
N HIS A 509 -20.58 -0.08 -40.50
CA HIS A 509 -21.23 -0.56 -39.29
C HIS A 509 -21.22 -2.09 -39.30
N LEU A 510 -20.49 -2.71 -38.38
CA LEU A 510 -20.29 -4.17 -38.34
C LEU A 510 -21.28 -4.88 -37.42
N GLN A 511 -21.76 -4.19 -36.39
CA GLN A 511 -22.66 -4.74 -35.37
C GLN A 511 -23.30 -3.64 -34.52
N LYS A 512 -24.45 -3.93 -33.89
CA LYS A 512 -25.14 -3.02 -32.98
C LYS A 512 -24.36 -2.74 -31.67
N GLU A 513 -23.57 -3.71 -31.21
CA GLU A 513 -22.88 -3.66 -29.91
C GLU A 513 -21.49 -3.02 -30.03
N GLY A 514 -21.05 -2.28 -29.01
CA GLY A 514 -19.74 -1.62 -29.00
C GLY A 514 -18.56 -2.59 -29.09
N ILE A 515 -17.64 -2.36 -30.01
CA ILE A 515 -16.44 -3.20 -30.20
C ILE A 515 -15.36 -2.75 -29.20
N THR A 516 -15.00 -3.61 -28.26
CA THR A 516 -13.99 -3.35 -27.23
C THR A 516 -12.60 -3.82 -27.62
N VAL A 517 -12.52 -4.91 -28.40
CA VAL A 517 -11.27 -5.51 -28.88
C VAL A 517 -11.34 -5.65 -30.40
N LEU A 518 -10.25 -5.28 -31.08
CA LEU A 518 -10.02 -5.51 -32.50
C LEU A 518 -8.66 -6.21 -32.66
N ALA A 519 -8.62 -7.32 -33.39
CA ALA A 519 -7.40 -8.06 -33.68
C ALA A 519 -7.39 -8.59 -35.12
N THR A 520 -6.21 -8.92 -35.63
CA THR A 520 -6.02 -9.59 -36.93
C THR A 520 -5.18 -10.83 -36.75
N VAL A 521 -5.68 -11.98 -37.19
CA VAL A 521 -5.07 -13.30 -36.96
C VAL A 521 -5.22 -14.16 -38.21
N ASP A 522 -4.12 -14.74 -38.69
CA ASP A 522 -4.05 -15.55 -39.91
C ASP A 522 -4.64 -14.83 -41.14
N SER A 523 -5.88 -15.12 -41.52
CA SER A 523 -6.62 -14.48 -42.62
C SER A 523 -7.82 -13.64 -42.16
N TYR A 524 -8.10 -13.60 -40.85
CA TYR A 524 -9.33 -13.08 -40.27
C TYR A 524 -9.13 -11.79 -39.47
N ILE A 525 -10.17 -10.96 -39.46
CA ILE A 525 -10.33 -9.82 -38.56
C ILE A 525 -11.28 -10.25 -37.44
N VAL A 526 -10.86 -10.10 -36.18
CA VAL A 526 -11.61 -10.56 -35.01
C VAL A 526 -12.06 -9.36 -34.18
N THR A 527 -13.34 -9.33 -33.82
CA THR A 527 -13.88 -8.36 -32.85
C THR A 527 -14.34 -9.06 -31.57
N GLY A 528 -14.14 -8.39 -30.43
CA GLY A 528 -14.81 -8.68 -29.17
C GLY A 528 -15.67 -7.50 -28.74
N ASP A 529 -16.80 -7.76 -28.08
CA ASP A 529 -17.79 -6.72 -27.74
C ASP A 529 -18.12 -6.57 -26.25
N ILE A 530 -18.86 -5.50 -25.94
CA ILE A 530 -19.32 -5.15 -24.59
C ILE A 530 -20.27 -6.18 -23.93
N ARG A 531 -20.81 -7.14 -24.69
CA ARG A 531 -21.75 -8.18 -24.24
C ARG A 531 -21.15 -9.59 -24.26
N GLY A 532 -19.83 -9.70 -24.45
CA GLY A 532 -19.13 -10.99 -24.40
C GLY A 532 -19.19 -11.79 -25.70
N ASN A 533 -19.65 -11.21 -26.81
CA ASN A 533 -19.64 -11.89 -28.10
C ASN A 533 -18.28 -11.70 -28.80
N ILE A 534 -17.85 -12.74 -29.54
CA ILE A 534 -16.68 -12.70 -30.42
C ILE A 534 -17.15 -12.96 -31.84
N LYS A 535 -16.65 -12.19 -32.82
CA LYS A 535 -16.98 -12.36 -34.23
C LYS A 535 -15.73 -12.39 -35.09
N PHE A 536 -15.74 -13.26 -36.07
CA PHE A 536 -14.70 -13.43 -37.07
C PHE A 536 -15.23 -12.94 -38.41
N TYR A 537 -14.46 -12.07 -39.05
CA TYR A 537 -14.72 -11.49 -40.36
C TYR A 537 -13.59 -11.86 -41.31
N ASP A 538 -13.91 -11.97 -42.60
CA ASP A 538 -12.89 -12.10 -43.63
C ASP A 538 -12.27 -10.72 -44.00
N HIS A 539 -11.34 -10.74 -44.94
CA HIS A 539 -10.73 -9.55 -45.53
C HIS A 539 -11.70 -8.64 -46.33
N THR A 540 -12.96 -9.05 -46.55
CA THR A 540 -14.01 -8.20 -47.14
C THR A 540 -14.95 -7.57 -46.11
N LEU A 541 -14.73 -7.85 -44.82
CA LEU A 541 -15.59 -7.51 -43.67
C LEU A 541 -16.95 -8.25 -43.67
N SER A 542 -17.01 -9.42 -44.32
CA SER A 542 -18.12 -10.38 -44.25
C SER A 542 -17.97 -11.28 -43.03
N ILE A 543 -19.07 -11.60 -42.33
CA ILE A 543 -19.03 -12.48 -41.15
C ILE A 543 -18.77 -13.93 -41.58
N VAL A 544 -17.76 -14.53 -40.96
CA VAL A 544 -17.32 -15.92 -41.17
C VAL A 544 -17.87 -16.84 -40.08
N ASN A 545 -17.75 -16.44 -38.81
CA ASN A 545 -18.26 -17.20 -37.65
C ASN A 545 -18.44 -16.28 -36.43
N TRP A 546 -19.21 -16.69 -35.41
CA TRP A 546 -19.33 -15.96 -34.15
C TRP A 546 -19.61 -16.86 -32.94
N TYR A 547 -19.10 -16.44 -31.79
CA TYR A 547 -19.38 -17.02 -30.48
C TYR A 547 -20.19 -16.03 -29.64
N SER A 548 -21.48 -16.32 -29.43
CA SER A 548 -22.41 -15.51 -28.61
C SER A 548 -23.12 -16.30 -27.51
N HIS A 549 -23.14 -17.63 -27.59
CA HIS A 549 -23.89 -18.49 -26.67
C HIS A 549 -23.25 -18.62 -25.27
N PHE A 550 -21.98 -18.22 -25.12
CA PHE A 550 -21.22 -18.36 -23.88
C PHE A 550 -21.60 -17.38 -22.75
N LYS A 551 -22.41 -16.34 -23.01
CA LYS A 551 -22.84 -15.32 -22.03
C LYS A 551 -21.68 -14.70 -21.22
N LEU A 552 -20.57 -14.38 -21.90
CA LEU A 552 -19.40 -13.76 -21.26
C LEU A 552 -19.66 -12.31 -20.86
N SER A 553 -18.83 -11.77 -19.98
CA SER A 553 -18.77 -10.33 -19.71
C SER A 553 -18.01 -9.59 -20.83
N SER A 554 -18.12 -8.26 -20.85
CA SER A 554 -17.44 -7.36 -21.80
C SER A 554 -15.97 -7.76 -22.00
N ILE A 555 -15.59 -8.02 -23.25
CA ILE A 555 -14.28 -8.58 -23.60
C ILE A 555 -13.21 -7.49 -23.49
N ARG A 556 -12.08 -7.79 -22.85
CA ARG A 556 -10.98 -6.84 -22.63
C ARG A 556 -9.70 -7.21 -23.37
N SER A 557 -9.43 -8.51 -23.56
CA SER A 557 -8.33 -8.99 -24.39
C SER A 557 -8.65 -10.34 -25.05
N LEU A 558 -8.08 -10.54 -26.23
CA LEU A 558 -8.05 -11.81 -26.96
C LEU A 558 -6.59 -12.11 -27.29
N SER A 559 -6.08 -13.30 -26.95
CA SER A 559 -4.70 -13.68 -27.22
C SER A 559 -4.58 -15.09 -27.79
N PHE A 560 -4.03 -15.16 -29.00
CA PHE A 560 -3.98 -16.38 -29.81
C PHE A 560 -2.63 -17.10 -29.66
N SER A 561 -2.68 -18.42 -29.72
CA SER A 561 -1.50 -19.29 -29.71
C SER A 561 -0.59 -19.05 -30.91
N LYS A 562 0.72 -19.34 -30.74
CA LYS A 562 1.75 -19.17 -31.77
C LYS A 562 1.68 -20.27 -32.84
N THR A 563 1.24 -21.45 -32.45
CA THR A 563 0.97 -22.62 -33.29
C THR A 563 -0.21 -22.34 -34.23
N PRO A 564 -0.05 -22.55 -35.55
CA PRO A 564 -1.21 -22.54 -36.46
C PRO A 564 -2.10 -23.75 -36.15
N ALA A 565 -3.41 -23.59 -36.31
CA ALA A 565 -4.33 -24.72 -36.19
C ALA A 565 -4.04 -25.76 -37.28
N ALA A 566 -4.26 -27.05 -36.95
CA ALA A 566 -4.03 -28.14 -37.89
C ALA A 566 -5.04 -28.08 -39.04
N PRO A 567 -4.65 -28.38 -40.30
CA PRO A 567 -5.62 -28.50 -41.39
C PRO A 567 -6.67 -29.58 -41.07
N PRO A 568 -7.92 -29.45 -41.57
CA PRO A 568 -8.96 -30.42 -41.30
C PRO A 568 -8.54 -31.81 -41.77
N ALA A 569 -8.69 -32.77 -40.88
CA ALA A 569 -8.48 -34.19 -41.13
C ALA A 569 -9.83 -34.90 -41.04
N GLU A 570 -9.92 -36.15 -41.51
CA GLU A 570 -11.18 -36.92 -41.62
C GLU A 570 -11.93 -37.18 -40.29
N ASN A 571 -11.43 -36.67 -39.15
CA ASN A 571 -12.04 -36.77 -37.82
C ASN A 571 -12.05 -35.44 -37.01
N THR A 572 -11.80 -34.28 -37.61
CA THR A 572 -11.79 -32.98 -36.88
C THR A 572 -13.16 -32.30 -36.91
N ASN A 573 -13.71 -31.96 -35.73
CA ASN A 573 -15.02 -31.30 -35.58
C ASN A 573 -14.90 -29.77 -35.70
N TYR A 574 -14.51 -29.27 -36.87
CA TYR A 574 -14.56 -27.84 -37.16
C TYR A 574 -16.01 -27.37 -37.38
N PRO A 575 -16.39 -26.15 -36.95
CA PRO A 575 -17.64 -25.54 -37.36
C PRO A 575 -17.55 -25.06 -38.83
N PRO A 576 -18.66 -25.06 -39.59
CA PRO A 576 -18.67 -24.60 -40.98
C PRO A 576 -18.49 -23.08 -41.07
N ASP A 577 -17.84 -22.62 -42.15
CA ASP A 577 -17.81 -21.20 -42.52
C ASP A 577 -19.24 -20.72 -42.91
N CYS A 578 -19.63 -19.53 -42.46
CA CYS A 578 -20.94 -18.93 -42.78
C CYS A 578 -20.98 -18.22 -44.15
N THR A 579 -19.84 -18.07 -44.82
CA THR A 579 -19.77 -17.55 -46.20
C THR A 579 -20.14 -18.65 -47.20
N LEU A 580 -20.40 -18.28 -48.47
CA LEU A 580 -21.03 -19.16 -49.47
C LEU A 580 -20.13 -20.29 -50.03
N LYS A 581 -19.06 -20.66 -49.32
CA LYS A 581 -18.18 -21.78 -49.64
C LYS A 581 -18.23 -22.80 -48.51
N SER A 582 -18.30 -24.08 -48.84
CA SER A 582 -18.28 -25.18 -47.88
C SER A 582 -16.85 -25.48 -47.39
N ASP A 583 -16.18 -24.45 -46.87
CA ASP A 583 -14.86 -24.52 -46.25
C ASP A 583 -15.03 -24.60 -44.71
N ASP A 584 -14.10 -25.25 -44.00
CA ASP A 584 -14.13 -25.36 -42.53
C ASP A 584 -13.58 -24.09 -41.87
N PHE A 585 -14.22 -23.60 -40.80
CA PHE A 585 -13.68 -22.49 -40.01
C PHE A 585 -12.57 -22.97 -39.07
N VAL A 586 -11.32 -22.70 -39.47
CA VAL A 586 -10.11 -23.14 -38.77
C VAL A 586 -9.43 -21.95 -38.09
N VAL A 587 -9.44 -21.90 -36.75
CA VAL A 587 -8.80 -20.85 -35.93
C VAL A 587 -8.02 -21.46 -34.77
N ARG A 588 -6.88 -20.84 -34.42
CA ARG A 588 -5.95 -21.28 -33.35
C ARG A 588 -6.60 -21.24 -31.96
N ASN A 589 -6.13 -22.08 -31.01
CA ASN A 589 -6.50 -21.99 -29.59
C ASN A 589 -6.25 -20.57 -29.05
N PHE A 590 -7.17 -19.99 -28.29
CA PHE A 590 -7.03 -18.63 -27.78
C PHE A 590 -7.59 -18.40 -26.38
N ILE A 591 -7.08 -17.35 -25.74
CA ILE A 591 -7.41 -16.90 -24.40
C ILE A 591 -8.29 -15.66 -24.47
N ILE A 592 -9.33 -15.61 -23.65
CA ILE A 592 -10.28 -14.50 -23.52
C ILE A 592 -10.15 -13.95 -22.10
N GLY A 593 -9.70 -12.70 -21.98
CA GLY A 593 -9.75 -11.94 -20.72
C GLY A 593 -10.93 -10.97 -20.72
N THR A 594 -11.81 -11.07 -19.73
CA THR A 594 -13.03 -10.25 -19.62
C THR A 594 -12.94 -9.20 -18.51
N SER A 595 -13.75 -8.14 -18.61
CA SER A 595 -13.71 -6.98 -17.70
C SER A 595 -14.09 -7.31 -16.24
N ASP A 596 -14.72 -8.45 -16.00
CA ASP A 596 -15.08 -8.99 -14.69
C ASP A 596 -13.98 -9.87 -14.07
N ALA A 597 -12.73 -9.72 -14.51
CA ALA A 597 -11.56 -10.43 -14.01
C ALA A 597 -11.65 -11.98 -14.13
N SER A 598 -12.45 -12.47 -15.08
CA SER A 598 -12.45 -13.87 -15.50
C SER A 598 -11.51 -14.09 -16.70
N VAL A 599 -10.86 -15.26 -16.74
CA VAL A 599 -10.05 -15.71 -17.89
C VAL A 599 -10.56 -17.06 -18.38
N TYR A 600 -10.76 -17.17 -19.70
CA TYR A 600 -11.25 -18.37 -20.37
C TYR A 600 -10.28 -18.81 -21.47
N HIS A 601 -10.23 -20.11 -21.74
CA HIS A 601 -9.59 -20.74 -22.88
C HIS A 601 -10.67 -21.30 -23.81
N LEU A 602 -10.61 -20.97 -25.10
CA LEU A 602 -11.47 -21.57 -26.11
C LEU A 602 -10.63 -22.46 -27.04
N THR A 603 -11.11 -23.69 -27.26
CA THR A 603 -10.45 -24.66 -28.14
C THR A 603 -10.64 -24.33 -29.62
N VAL A 604 -9.67 -24.76 -30.46
CA VAL A 604 -9.70 -24.73 -31.95
C VAL A 604 -11.07 -25.12 -32.52
N ASP A 605 -11.62 -26.25 -32.09
CA ASP A 605 -12.93 -26.78 -32.52
C ASP A 605 -14.14 -25.90 -32.14
N GLY A 606 -13.95 -24.84 -31.35
CA GLY A 606 -15.02 -23.99 -30.80
C GLY A 606 -15.92 -24.66 -29.74
N THR A 607 -15.84 -25.99 -29.59
CA THR A 607 -16.75 -26.80 -28.77
C THR A 607 -16.53 -26.67 -27.26
N LYS A 608 -15.31 -26.36 -26.79
CA LYS A 608 -14.95 -26.39 -25.38
C LYS A 608 -14.43 -25.04 -24.88
N LEU A 609 -15.30 -24.30 -24.20
CA LEU A 609 -14.92 -23.15 -23.38
C LEU A 609 -14.53 -23.63 -21.97
N GLU A 610 -13.27 -23.41 -21.58
CA GLU A 610 -12.75 -23.73 -20.26
C GLU A 610 -12.50 -22.45 -19.47
N LYS A 611 -13.22 -22.25 -18.36
CA LYS A 611 -12.93 -21.19 -17.38
C LYS A 611 -11.64 -21.55 -16.64
N LEU A 612 -10.60 -20.72 -16.76
CA LEU A 612 -9.29 -20.98 -16.16
C LEU A 612 -9.20 -20.46 -14.73
N PHE A 613 -9.60 -19.20 -14.52
CA PHE A 613 -9.71 -18.59 -13.20
C PHE A 613 -10.66 -17.38 -13.22
N VAL A 614 -11.05 -16.93 -12.03
CA VAL A 614 -11.87 -15.74 -11.77
C VAL A 614 -11.33 -15.07 -10.53
N GLU A 615 -10.79 -13.86 -10.68
CA GLU A 615 -10.26 -13.07 -9.56
C GLU A 615 -11.17 -11.87 -9.25
N PRO A 616 -10.96 -11.14 -8.14
CA PRO A 616 -11.73 -9.94 -7.86
C PRO A 616 -11.54 -8.85 -8.90
N ARG A 617 -12.65 -8.24 -9.36
CA ARG A 617 -12.61 -7.12 -10.33
C ARG A 617 -12.09 -5.82 -9.72
N ASP A 618 -12.22 -5.67 -8.41
CA ASP A 618 -12.01 -4.41 -7.68
C ASP A 618 -11.06 -4.59 -6.49
N ALA A 619 -10.79 -3.51 -5.76
CA ALA A 619 -9.79 -3.46 -4.70
C ALA A 619 -9.90 -4.61 -3.68
N ILE A 620 -8.77 -5.12 -3.21
CA ILE A 620 -8.69 -6.17 -2.18
C ILE A 620 -8.28 -5.54 -0.86
N CYS A 621 -9.26 -5.28 0.00
CA CYS A 621 -9.07 -4.57 1.27
C CYS A 621 -8.81 -5.50 2.46
N ALA A 622 -9.29 -6.76 2.40
CA ALA A 622 -9.35 -7.64 3.56
C ALA A 622 -8.73 -9.00 3.27
N ILE A 623 -7.85 -9.47 4.18
CA ILE A 623 -7.31 -10.83 4.18
C ILE A 623 -7.25 -11.38 5.60
N SER A 624 -7.49 -12.69 5.75
CA SER A 624 -7.34 -13.39 7.04
C SER A 624 -6.96 -14.85 6.82
N CYS A 625 -6.03 -15.37 7.62
CA CYS A 625 -5.64 -16.78 7.60
C CYS A 625 -6.37 -17.55 8.70
N HIS A 626 -6.73 -18.80 8.43
CA HIS A 626 -7.38 -19.68 9.41
C HIS A 626 -6.36 -20.11 10.50
N PRO A 627 -6.72 -20.09 11.80
CA PRO A 627 -5.76 -20.26 12.91
C PRO A 627 -5.11 -21.65 13.03
N TYR A 628 -5.59 -22.66 12.31
CA TYR A 628 -5.10 -24.05 12.41
C TYR A 628 -4.96 -24.81 11.08
N GLN A 629 -5.12 -24.14 9.92
CA GLN A 629 -5.16 -24.81 8.61
C GLN A 629 -4.55 -23.90 7.52
N PRO A 630 -4.07 -24.46 6.40
CA PRO A 630 -3.49 -23.69 5.28
C PRO A 630 -4.52 -22.94 4.43
N LEU A 631 -5.52 -22.32 5.08
CA LEU A 631 -6.59 -21.56 4.43
C LEU A 631 -6.37 -20.05 4.59
N ILE A 632 -6.60 -19.32 3.50
CA ILE A 632 -6.70 -17.85 3.51
C ILE A 632 -8.03 -17.40 2.89
N ALA A 633 -8.74 -16.53 3.60
CA ALA A 633 -9.90 -15.80 3.09
C ALA A 633 -9.44 -14.45 2.54
N ILE A 634 -9.88 -14.13 1.32
CA ILE A 634 -9.57 -12.88 0.61
C ILE A 634 -10.90 -12.17 0.31
N GLY A 635 -11.02 -10.91 0.74
CA GLY A 635 -12.22 -10.07 0.64
C GLY A 635 -11.97 -8.83 -0.23
N SER A 636 -12.88 -8.59 -1.17
CA SER A 636 -12.80 -7.46 -2.11
C SER A 636 -13.97 -6.49 -1.98
N PHE A 637 -13.68 -5.23 -2.33
CA PHE A 637 -14.65 -4.14 -2.49
C PHE A 637 -15.76 -4.46 -3.50
N CYS A 638 -15.59 -5.44 -4.41
CA CYS A 638 -16.67 -5.91 -5.28
C CYS A 638 -17.67 -6.87 -4.59
N GLY A 639 -17.59 -7.04 -3.26
CA GLY A 639 -18.46 -7.92 -2.48
C GLY A 639 -18.13 -9.41 -2.60
N MET A 640 -16.94 -9.77 -3.09
CA MET A 640 -16.48 -11.16 -3.18
C MET A 640 -15.63 -11.52 -1.95
N ILE A 641 -16.00 -12.61 -1.28
CA ILE A 641 -15.12 -13.35 -0.36
C ILE A 641 -14.72 -14.67 -1.04
N LYS A 642 -13.43 -14.96 -1.12
CA LYS A 642 -12.87 -16.14 -1.78
C LYS A 642 -11.86 -16.84 -0.86
N VAL A 643 -12.01 -18.14 -0.66
CA VAL A 643 -11.14 -18.95 0.20
C VAL A 643 -10.26 -19.87 -0.63
N TRP A 644 -8.97 -19.88 -0.30
CA TRP A 644 -7.92 -20.65 -0.93
C TRP A 644 -7.21 -21.55 0.07
N ASP A 645 -6.85 -22.76 -0.36
CA ASP A 645 -5.73 -23.51 0.20
C ASP A 645 -4.41 -22.94 -0.39
N TYR A 646 -3.55 -22.40 0.46
CA TYR A 646 -2.30 -21.75 0.05
C TYR A 646 -1.05 -22.65 0.05
N GLU A 647 -1.18 -23.91 0.47
CA GLU A 647 -0.15 -24.94 0.28
C GLU A 647 -0.35 -25.61 -1.08
N GLN A 648 -1.56 -26.10 -1.35
CA GLN A 648 -1.97 -26.72 -2.62
C GLN A 648 -2.17 -25.71 -3.76
N LYS A 649 -2.10 -24.40 -3.48
CA LYS A 649 -2.38 -23.28 -4.40
C LYS A 649 -3.76 -23.44 -5.08
N LYS A 650 -4.78 -23.81 -4.31
CA LYS A 650 -6.07 -24.30 -4.83
C LYS A 650 -7.25 -23.50 -4.27
N TYR A 651 -8.06 -22.95 -5.17
CA TYR A 651 -9.35 -22.35 -4.82
C TYR A 651 -10.31 -23.43 -4.27
N LEU A 652 -11.00 -23.12 -3.16
CA LEU A 652 -11.97 -24.02 -2.54
C LEU A 652 -13.41 -23.56 -2.78
N PHE A 653 -13.76 -22.36 -2.31
CA PHE A 653 -15.11 -21.81 -2.37
C PHE A 653 -15.10 -20.27 -2.29
N SER A 654 -16.18 -19.63 -2.75
CA SER A 654 -16.38 -18.18 -2.67
C SER A 654 -17.86 -17.82 -2.56
N ARG A 655 -18.15 -16.73 -1.84
CA ARG A 655 -19.46 -16.10 -1.78
C ARG A 655 -19.36 -14.68 -2.36
N VAL A 656 -20.34 -14.30 -3.18
CA VAL A 656 -20.49 -12.93 -3.68
C VAL A 656 -21.76 -12.35 -3.06
N PHE A 657 -21.63 -11.17 -2.45
CA PHE A 657 -22.71 -10.42 -1.82
C PHE A 657 -23.38 -9.47 -2.81
N GLU A 658 -24.43 -8.78 -2.38
CA GLU A 658 -25.21 -7.86 -3.21
C GLU A 658 -24.37 -6.65 -3.66
N LYS A 659 -24.71 -6.08 -4.82
CA LYS A 659 -23.97 -4.92 -5.38
C LYS A 659 -24.10 -3.71 -4.45
N GLY A 660 -22.97 -3.20 -3.97
CA GLY A 660 -22.87 -2.11 -2.99
C GLY A 660 -22.15 -2.55 -1.72
N LEU A 661 -22.36 -3.80 -1.31
CA LEU A 661 -21.72 -4.43 -0.14
C LEU A 661 -20.28 -4.82 -0.44
N GLY A 662 -19.36 -3.86 -0.42
CA GLY A 662 -17.92 -4.11 -0.51
C GLY A 662 -17.35 -4.63 0.81
N VAL A 663 -16.48 -5.65 0.75
CA VAL A 663 -15.82 -6.21 1.94
C VAL A 663 -14.63 -5.33 2.31
N GLN A 664 -14.66 -4.73 3.51
CA GLN A 664 -13.61 -3.85 4.01
C GLN A 664 -12.70 -4.55 5.04
N SER A 665 -13.24 -5.46 5.85
CA SER A 665 -12.49 -6.17 6.89
C SER A 665 -12.93 -7.63 7.03
N LEU A 666 -11.97 -8.52 7.33
CA LEU A 666 -12.18 -9.96 7.54
C LEU A 666 -11.34 -10.43 8.72
N THR A 667 -11.87 -11.32 9.54
CA THR A 667 -11.08 -12.04 10.56
C THR A 667 -11.71 -13.38 10.91
N TYR A 668 -10.91 -14.44 11.00
CA TYR A 668 -11.34 -15.72 11.58
C TYR A 668 -11.43 -15.61 13.11
N ASN A 669 -12.37 -16.31 13.74
CA ASN A 669 -12.37 -16.45 15.19
C ASN A 669 -11.27 -17.42 15.67
N PRO A 670 -10.78 -17.33 16.92
CA PRO A 670 -9.76 -18.25 17.45
C PRO A 670 -10.15 -19.73 17.49
N GLU A 671 -11.43 -20.11 17.48
CA GLU A 671 -11.85 -21.52 17.28
C GLU A 671 -11.73 -21.97 15.80
N GLY A 672 -11.52 -21.05 14.85
CA GLY A 672 -11.45 -21.30 13.40
C GLY A 672 -12.80 -21.50 12.70
N ALA A 673 -13.86 -21.84 13.44
CA ALA A 673 -15.17 -22.19 12.91
C ALA A 673 -15.97 -21.03 12.27
N LEU A 674 -15.63 -19.77 12.55
CA LEU A 674 -16.36 -18.59 12.09
C LEU A 674 -15.45 -17.57 11.41
N LEU A 675 -15.99 -16.88 10.41
CA LEU A 675 -15.38 -15.74 9.73
C LEU A 675 -16.25 -14.49 9.93
N GLY A 676 -15.73 -13.50 10.65
CA GLY A 676 -16.34 -12.18 10.76
C GLY A 676 -16.02 -11.33 9.53
N ALA A 677 -17.03 -10.71 8.92
CA ALA A 677 -16.89 -9.91 7.70
C ALA A 677 -17.58 -8.55 7.83
N GLY A 678 -16.80 -7.47 7.71
CA GLY A 678 -17.23 -6.08 7.83
C GLY A 678 -17.28 -5.38 6.47
N PHE A 679 -18.37 -4.65 6.24
CA PHE A 679 -18.69 -4.09 4.94
C PHE A 679 -18.66 -2.55 4.92
N THR A 680 -18.57 -1.99 3.70
CA THR A 680 -18.55 -0.56 3.38
C THR A 680 -19.70 0.25 3.96
N GLU A 681 -20.88 -0.37 4.12
CA GLU A 681 -22.11 0.28 4.59
C GLU A 681 -22.33 0.20 6.12
N GLY A 682 -21.37 -0.34 6.88
CA GLY A 682 -21.54 -0.59 8.32
C GLY A 682 -22.23 -1.91 8.67
N THR A 683 -22.57 -2.71 7.65
CA THR A 683 -23.11 -4.08 7.85
C THR A 683 -21.98 -5.02 8.29
N VAL A 684 -22.27 -5.89 9.26
CA VAL A 684 -21.36 -6.96 9.74
C VAL A 684 -22.06 -8.31 9.62
N TYR A 685 -21.43 -9.24 8.89
CA TYR A 685 -21.84 -10.64 8.83
C TYR A 685 -20.93 -11.48 9.73
N ILE A 686 -21.52 -12.50 10.34
CA ILE A 686 -20.77 -13.63 10.92
C ILE A 686 -21.11 -14.86 10.08
N LEU A 687 -20.09 -15.43 9.47
CA LEU A 687 -20.20 -16.53 8.51
C LEU A 687 -19.62 -17.81 9.10
N ASP A 688 -20.14 -18.96 8.68
CA ASP A 688 -19.46 -20.24 8.84
C ASP A 688 -18.18 -20.27 7.97
N ALA A 689 -17.08 -20.74 8.55
CA ALA A 689 -15.75 -20.68 7.94
C ALA A 689 -15.59 -21.53 6.66
N MET A 690 -16.42 -22.58 6.49
CA MET A 690 -16.24 -23.61 5.45
C MET A 690 -17.26 -23.54 4.32
N SER A 691 -18.42 -22.95 4.57
CA SER A 691 -19.51 -22.74 3.61
C SER A 691 -19.67 -21.28 3.19
N LEU A 692 -19.18 -20.33 4.00
CA LEU A 692 -19.50 -18.90 3.96
C LEU A 692 -21.01 -18.60 4.10
N GLU A 693 -21.83 -19.55 4.56
CA GLU A 693 -23.23 -19.30 4.91
C GLU A 693 -23.33 -18.40 6.16
N SER A 694 -24.43 -17.66 6.29
CA SER A 694 -24.63 -16.75 7.42
C SER A 694 -24.98 -17.53 8.69
N ALA A 695 -24.13 -17.44 9.72
CA ALA A 695 -24.37 -18.10 11.02
C ALA A 695 -25.53 -17.48 11.83
N ILE A 696 -25.98 -16.30 11.40
CA ILE A 696 -27.13 -15.55 11.92
C ILE A 696 -28.09 -15.23 10.76
N SER A 697 -29.41 -15.27 11.04
CA SER A 697 -30.46 -15.12 10.00
C SER A 697 -30.52 -13.73 9.37
N GLU A 698 -30.09 -12.71 10.10
CA GLU A 698 -29.96 -11.33 9.63
C GLU A 698 -28.57 -10.80 10.01
N PRO A 699 -27.90 -10.02 9.14
CA PRO A 699 -26.63 -9.41 9.47
C PRO A 699 -26.82 -8.20 10.39
N PHE A 700 -25.78 -7.87 11.16
CA PHE A 700 -25.83 -6.70 12.05
C PHE A 700 -25.68 -5.40 11.25
N ARG A 701 -26.59 -4.44 11.46
CA ARG A 701 -26.64 -3.13 10.79
C ARG A 701 -26.60 -1.96 11.79
N TYR A 702 -25.75 -2.07 12.81
CA TYR A 702 -25.67 -1.09 13.92
C TYR A 702 -24.65 0.04 13.71
N SER A 703 -23.65 -0.17 12.84
CA SER A 703 -22.86 0.94 12.30
C SER A 703 -23.56 1.52 11.06
N ARG A 704 -23.27 2.79 10.76
CA ARG A 704 -23.73 3.52 9.56
C ARG A 704 -22.58 3.89 8.62
N SER A 705 -21.38 3.33 8.82
CA SER A 705 -20.19 3.64 8.03
C SER A 705 -19.24 2.44 7.95
N SER A 706 -18.34 2.48 6.96
CA SER A 706 -17.44 1.36 6.63
C SER A 706 -16.71 0.77 7.83
N VAL A 707 -16.81 -0.55 7.99
CA VAL A 707 -16.22 -1.30 9.11
C VAL A 707 -14.74 -1.56 8.82
N THR A 708 -13.86 -0.79 9.47
CA THR A 708 -12.42 -0.77 9.18
C THR A 708 -11.65 -1.90 9.85
N HIS A 709 -12.05 -2.31 11.06
CA HIS A 709 -11.39 -3.36 11.83
C HIS A 709 -12.42 -4.30 12.45
N ILE A 710 -12.10 -5.60 12.54
CA ILE A 710 -12.82 -6.59 13.34
C ILE A 710 -11.79 -7.38 14.15
N SER A 711 -12.11 -7.67 15.41
CA SER A 711 -11.32 -8.55 16.29
C SER A 711 -12.27 -9.46 17.07
N PHE A 712 -11.83 -10.69 17.36
CA PHE A 712 -12.52 -11.63 18.25
C PHE A 712 -11.73 -11.80 19.56
N SER A 713 -12.42 -12.07 20.67
CA SER A 713 -11.76 -12.50 21.91
C SER A 713 -11.14 -13.89 21.77
N HIS A 714 -10.13 -14.19 22.59
CA HIS A 714 -9.41 -15.48 22.61
C HIS A 714 -10.34 -16.67 22.88
N ASP A 715 -11.40 -16.46 23.65
CA ASP A 715 -12.44 -17.46 23.97
C ASP A 715 -13.58 -17.53 22.93
N SER A 716 -13.53 -16.73 21.85
CA SER A 716 -14.58 -16.57 20.84
C SER A 716 -15.98 -16.17 21.37
N GLN A 717 -16.08 -15.68 22.61
CA GLN A 717 -17.36 -15.22 23.18
C GLN A 717 -17.71 -13.77 22.82
N TYR A 718 -16.73 -12.96 22.44
CA TYR A 718 -16.91 -11.56 22.05
C TYR A 718 -16.32 -11.27 20.66
N MET A 719 -16.89 -10.29 19.99
CA MET A 719 -16.38 -9.69 18.76
C MET A 719 -16.48 -8.16 18.89
N ALA A 720 -15.47 -7.43 18.44
CA ALA A 720 -15.45 -5.97 18.44
C ALA A 720 -15.13 -5.45 17.04
N THR A 721 -15.76 -4.34 16.66
CA THR A 721 -15.63 -3.73 15.33
C THR A 721 -15.42 -2.23 15.42
N ALA A 722 -14.50 -1.69 14.60
CA ALA A 722 -14.31 -0.26 14.41
C ALA A 722 -15.01 0.22 13.13
N ASP A 723 -15.49 1.46 13.11
CA ASP A 723 -15.94 2.12 11.89
C ASP A 723 -15.22 3.44 11.59
N VAL A 724 -15.41 3.95 10.37
CA VAL A 724 -14.90 5.27 9.92
C VAL A 724 -15.48 6.43 10.76
N SER A 725 -16.64 6.24 11.41
CA SER A 725 -17.25 7.23 12.32
C SER A 725 -16.64 7.24 13.73
N PHE A 726 -15.51 6.56 13.93
CA PHE A 726 -14.75 6.49 15.18
C PHE A 726 -15.52 5.78 16.32
N THR A 727 -16.45 4.91 15.95
CA THR A 727 -17.25 4.11 16.88
C THR A 727 -16.66 2.71 17.03
N VAL A 728 -16.58 2.25 18.28
CA VAL A 728 -16.35 0.83 18.62
C VAL A 728 -17.70 0.22 18.94
N ALA A 729 -18.06 -0.87 18.27
CA ALA A 729 -19.22 -1.70 18.60
C ALA A 729 -18.77 -3.09 19.06
N VAL A 730 -19.48 -3.65 20.03
CA VAL A 730 -19.18 -4.95 20.64
C VAL A 730 -20.40 -5.87 20.53
N TYR A 731 -20.11 -7.14 20.23
CA TYR A 731 -21.05 -8.24 20.08
C TYR A 731 -20.63 -9.38 21.02
N VAL A 732 -21.59 -10.16 21.50
CA VAL A 732 -21.39 -11.23 22.48
C VAL A 732 -22.21 -12.47 22.11
N VAL A 733 -21.64 -13.65 22.35
CA VAL A 733 -22.35 -14.93 22.23
C VAL A 733 -23.23 -15.13 23.46
N ARG A 734 -24.53 -15.38 23.25
CA ARG A 734 -25.43 -15.90 24.31
C ARG A 734 -25.94 -17.29 23.95
N VAL A 735 -26.15 -18.12 24.97
CA VAL A 735 -26.74 -19.45 24.79
C VAL A 735 -28.27 -19.36 24.91
N LYS A 736 -28.97 -19.36 23.77
CA LYS A 736 -30.43 -19.37 23.68
C LYS A 736 -30.89 -20.75 23.20
N HIS A 737 -31.83 -21.38 23.90
CA HIS A 737 -32.39 -22.70 23.55
C HIS A 737 -31.32 -23.78 23.25
N ARG A 738 -30.22 -23.79 24.05
CA ARG A 738 -29.02 -24.64 23.88
C ARG A 738 -28.21 -24.42 22.59
N ARG A 739 -28.44 -23.34 21.84
CA ARG A 739 -27.59 -22.90 20.72
C ARG A 739 -26.80 -21.65 21.11
N ARG A 740 -25.53 -21.57 20.68
CA ARG A 740 -24.76 -20.30 20.68
C ARG A 740 -25.40 -19.38 19.63
N VAL A 741 -25.74 -18.15 20.01
CA VAL A 741 -26.30 -17.11 19.13
C VAL A 741 -25.56 -15.80 19.39
N TRP A 742 -25.14 -15.12 18.34
CA TRP A 742 -24.51 -13.80 18.45
C TRP A 742 -25.55 -12.71 18.68
N GLU A 743 -25.27 -11.80 19.61
CA GLU A 743 -26.08 -10.63 19.92
C GLU A 743 -25.20 -9.39 19.94
N TYR A 744 -25.73 -8.25 19.48
CA TYR A 744 -25.10 -6.96 19.72
C TYR A 744 -25.22 -6.59 21.21
N LEU A 745 -24.09 -6.17 21.80
CA LEU A 745 -24.01 -5.70 23.18
C LEU A 745 -24.21 -4.18 23.23
N ALA A 746 -23.25 -3.42 22.71
CA ALA A 746 -23.23 -1.96 22.82
C ALA A 746 -22.32 -1.30 21.79
N ARG A 747 -22.39 0.02 21.66
CA ARG A 747 -21.48 0.84 20.86
C ARG A 747 -21.11 2.14 21.58
N LEU A 748 -19.90 2.65 21.34
CA LEU A 748 -19.43 3.94 21.84
C LEU A 748 -18.58 4.66 20.79
N ARG A 749 -18.88 5.94 20.54
CA ARG A 749 -18.00 6.82 19.77
C ARG A 749 -16.81 7.18 20.64
N SER A 750 -15.77 6.37 20.55
CA SER A 750 -14.69 6.34 21.55
C SER A 750 -13.56 7.31 21.22
N HIS A 751 -13.34 7.57 19.93
CA HIS A 751 -12.25 8.44 19.45
C HIS A 751 -12.76 9.69 18.71
N ARG A 752 -11.93 10.72 18.68
CA ARG A 752 -12.14 11.98 17.93
C ARG A 752 -11.49 11.98 16.55
N LYS A 753 -10.60 11.02 16.27
CA LYS A 753 -9.95 10.77 14.97
C LYS A 753 -10.02 9.28 14.63
N SER A 754 -9.55 8.90 13.43
CA SER A 754 -9.59 7.52 12.92
C SER A 754 -9.01 6.49 13.90
N ILE A 755 -9.79 5.44 14.18
CA ILE A 755 -9.32 4.26 14.93
C ILE A 755 -8.29 3.53 14.07
N ARG A 756 -7.13 3.25 14.65
CA ARG A 756 -5.99 2.60 13.99
C ARG A 756 -5.81 1.14 14.36
N SER A 757 -6.21 0.73 15.57
CA SER A 757 -6.24 -0.68 15.97
C SER A 757 -7.35 -0.94 16.99
N ILE A 758 -7.95 -2.13 16.92
CA ILE A 758 -8.71 -2.76 18.01
C ILE A 758 -8.03 -4.10 18.32
N LEU A 759 -7.78 -4.35 19.60
CA LEU A 759 -7.06 -5.52 20.06
C LEU A 759 -7.75 -6.13 21.28
N PHE A 760 -8.11 -7.42 21.19
CA PHE A 760 -8.39 -8.22 22.37
C PHE A 760 -7.09 -8.71 23.01
N GLY A 761 -7.10 -8.83 24.33
CA GLY A 761 -6.07 -9.46 25.13
C GLY A 761 -6.69 -10.22 26.30
N VAL A 762 -5.84 -10.69 27.21
CA VAL A 762 -6.23 -11.52 28.34
C VAL A 762 -5.83 -10.82 29.65
N HIS A 763 -6.74 -10.72 30.60
CA HIS A 763 -6.37 -10.39 31.98
C HIS A 763 -5.69 -11.60 32.61
N LEU A 764 -4.41 -11.47 32.97
CA LEU A 764 -3.55 -12.59 33.39
C LEU A 764 -4.09 -13.33 34.62
N ASP A 765 -4.67 -12.58 35.57
CA ASP A 765 -5.15 -13.10 36.85
C ASP A 765 -6.51 -13.80 36.77
N SER A 766 -7.34 -13.48 35.77
CA SER A 766 -8.72 -13.98 35.62
C SER A 766 -9.00 -14.75 34.32
N ASN A 767 -8.07 -14.72 33.36
CA ASN A 767 -8.22 -15.20 31.98
C ASN A 767 -9.37 -14.52 31.17
N GLU A 768 -9.91 -13.40 31.66
CA GLU A 768 -11.03 -12.70 31.03
C GLU A 768 -10.60 -11.86 29.81
N PRO A 769 -11.49 -11.69 28.81
CA PRO A 769 -11.18 -10.90 27.62
C PRO A 769 -11.10 -9.40 27.94
N ARG A 770 -9.94 -8.82 27.64
CA ARG A 770 -9.64 -7.39 27.74
C ARG A 770 -9.76 -6.76 26.36
N LEU A 771 -10.49 -5.65 26.21
CA LEU A 771 -10.60 -4.94 24.92
C LEU A 771 -9.87 -3.60 24.97
N LEU A 772 -9.04 -3.34 23.97
CA LEU A 772 -8.35 -2.06 23.75
C LEU A 772 -8.69 -1.48 22.37
N SER A 773 -8.79 -0.15 22.27
CA SER A 773 -8.74 0.56 20.99
C SER A 773 -7.73 1.71 21.01
N LEU A 774 -7.11 1.95 19.86
CA LEU A 774 -6.06 2.95 19.66
C LEU A 774 -6.48 3.90 18.54
N GLY A 775 -6.47 5.21 18.81
CA GLY A 775 -6.90 6.23 17.86
C GLY A 775 -5.78 7.18 17.43
N ARG A 776 -5.92 7.75 16.23
CA ARG A 776 -5.03 8.81 15.69
C ARG A 776 -5.13 10.13 16.48
N ASP A 777 -5.97 10.20 17.50
CA ASP A 777 -6.01 11.26 18.51
C ASP A 777 -4.98 11.09 19.64
N ARG A 778 -4.17 10.01 19.59
CA ARG A 778 -3.15 9.60 20.60
C ARG A 778 -3.76 9.00 21.87
N LEU A 779 -5.03 8.60 21.82
CA LEU A 779 -5.69 7.92 22.94
C LEU A 779 -5.61 6.40 22.76
N LEU A 780 -5.28 5.72 23.85
CA LEU A 780 -5.47 4.29 24.08
C LEU A 780 -6.61 4.14 25.08
N ILE A 781 -7.70 3.49 24.68
CA ILE A 781 -8.92 3.33 25.48
C ILE A 781 -9.13 1.85 25.82
N GLU A 782 -9.43 1.58 27.08
CA GLU A 782 -9.71 0.24 27.60
C GLU A 782 -11.16 0.11 28.03
N TYR A 783 -11.81 -1.03 27.73
CA TYR A 783 -13.24 -1.23 27.98
C TYR A 783 -13.51 -2.29 29.03
N ASN A 784 -14.41 -2.01 29.96
CA ASN A 784 -14.86 -2.96 30.97
C ASN A 784 -16.05 -3.78 30.43
N LEU A 785 -15.75 -4.92 29.79
CA LEU A 785 -16.77 -5.79 29.19
C LEU A 785 -17.73 -6.42 30.21
N LEU A 786 -17.31 -6.57 31.48
CA LEU A 786 -18.13 -7.13 32.56
C LEU A 786 -19.19 -6.15 33.08
N LYS A 787 -18.85 -4.85 33.14
CA LYS A 787 -19.78 -3.77 33.54
C LYS A 787 -20.60 -3.24 32.36
N SER A 788 -20.26 -3.62 31.13
CA SER A 788 -20.99 -3.24 29.92
C SER A 788 -22.31 -4.02 29.82
N TYR A 789 -23.38 -3.32 29.44
CA TYR A 789 -24.71 -3.90 29.27
C TYR A 789 -25.31 -3.43 27.94
N LYS A 790 -26.57 -3.81 27.65
CA LYS A 790 -27.17 -3.50 26.36
C LYS A 790 -27.18 -1.99 26.09
N ASP A 791 -26.63 -1.59 24.95
CA ASP A 791 -26.48 -0.20 24.49
C ASP A 791 -25.59 0.71 25.38
N HIS A 792 -24.86 0.15 26.36
CA HIS A 792 -23.88 0.88 27.17
C HIS A 792 -22.53 0.12 27.27
N LEU A 793 -21.52 0.62 26.56
CA LEU A 793 -20.14 0.12 26.62
C LEU A 793 -19.35 0.94 27.65
N ALA A 794 -18.98 0.32 28.76
CA ALA A 794 -18.27 0.98 29.86
C ALA A 794 -16.77 1.11 29.55
N VAL A 795 -16.21 2.30 29.74
CA VAL A 795 -14.76 2.55 29.70
C VAL A 795 -14.14 2.25 31.07
N LEU A 796 -12.93 1.69 31.06
CA LEU A 796 -12.12 1.42 32.25
C LEU A 796 -11.00 2.46 32.44
N ASP A 797 -10.29 2.79 31.36
CA ASP A 797 -9.10 3.64 31.34
C ASP A 797 -8.97 4.38 29.99
N ILE A 798 -8.35 5.56 30.03
CA ILE A 798 -8.03 6.40 28.86
C ILE A 798 -6.62 6.97 29.05
N HIS A 799 -5.65 6.42 28.32
CA HIS A 799 -4.25 6.79 28.40
C HIS A 799 -3.80 7.54 27.13
N ARG A 800 -2.94 8.56 27.25
CA ARG A 800 -2.35 9.30 26.11
C ARG A 800 -0.97 8.73 25.77
N THR A 801 -0.83 8.15 24.58
CA THR A 801 0.38 7.39 24.20
C THR A 801 1.56 8.25 23.74
N ASP A 802 1.33 9.51 23.36
CA ASP A 802 2.37 10.35 22.74
C ASP A 802 2.08 11.85 22.91
N GLN A 803 3.15 12.64 22.95
CA GLN A 803 3.11 14.10 22.96
C GLN A 803 2.89 14.63 21.53
N GLY A 804 3.85 14.40 20.63
CA GLY A 804 3.90 14.96 19.28
C GLY A 804 3.35 14.04 18.19
N SER A 805 3.87 12.81 18.11
CA SER A 805 3.50 11.87 17.03
C SER A 805 2.10 11.27 17.23
N TYR A 806 1.48 10.76 16.17
CA TYR A 806 0.25 9.97 16.28
C TYR A 806 0.56 8.47 16.17
N PRO A 807 -0.13 7.61 16.94
CA PRO A 807 0.09 6.18 16.89
C PRO A 807 -0.50 5.57 15.60
N THR A 808 0.19 4.57 15.05
CA THR A 808 -0.16 3.89 13.79
C THR A 808 -0.73 2.49 14.02
N CYS A 809 -0.13 1.70 14.92
CA CYS A 809 -0.64 0.38 15.32
C CYS A 809 -0.22 -0.02 16.74
N MET A 810 -0.84 -1.07 17.28
CA MET A 810 -0.42 -1.73 18.52
C MET A 810 -0.53 -3.26 18.42
N VAL A 811 0.30 -3.96 19.19
CA VAL A 811 0.27 -5.43 19.37
C VAL A 811 0.73 -5.81 20.79
N TRP A 812 0.25 -6.93 21.32
CA TRP A 812 0.80 -7.51 22.56
C TRP A 812 2.22 -8.01 22.33
N TYR A 813 3.20 -7.48 23.06
CA TYR A 813 4.58 -7.92 22.97
C TYR A 813 4.74 -9.35 23.53
N PRO A 814 5.56 -10.23 22.93
CA PRO A 814 5.75 -11.58 23.47
C PRO A 814 6.40 -11.56 24.86
N PRO A 815 6.14 -12.57 25.71
CA PRO A 815 6.73 -12.71 27.05
C PRO A 815 8.21 -13.14 26.96
N LEU A 816 9.06 -12.24 26.46
CA LEU A 816 10.53 -12.35 26.47
C LEU A 816 11.14 -11.83 27.77
N THR A 817 10.40 -10.98 28.47
CA THR A 817 10.77 -10.30 29.72
C THR A 817 9.80 -10.72 30.84
N LYS A 818 10.21 -10.52 32.10
CA LYS A 818 9.33 -10.68 33.27
C LYS A 818 8.17 -9.68 33.27
N GLU A 819 8.42 -8.43 32.81
CA GLU A 819 7.34 -7.49 32.50
C GLU A 819 6.71 -7.80 31.14
N LEU A 820 5.42 -7.50 31.02
CA LEU A 820 4.61 -7.72 29.82
C LEU A 820 4.22 -6.38 29.20
N PHE A 821 4.41 -6.26 27.88
CA PHE A 821 4.30 -4.99 27.16
C PHE A 821 3.20 -4.99 26.09
N LEU A 822 2.65 -3.81 25.86
CA LEU A 822 1.95 -3.43 24.65
C LEU A 822 2.95 -2.65 23.79
N LEU A 823 3.28 -3.18 22.61
CA LEU A 823 4.12 -2.50 21.64
C LEU A 823 3.23 -1.56 20.81
N ILE A 824 3.60 -0.28 20.72
CA ILE A 824 2.90 0.73 19.94
C ILE A 824 3.90 1.39 18.97
N CYS A 825 3.51 1.54 17.70
CA CYS A 825 4.26 2.31 16.71
C CYS A 825 3.63 3.68 16.49
N ASN A 826 4.44 4.68 16.10
CA ASN A 826 3.99 6.04 15.84
C ASN A 826 4.51 6.60 14.49
N SER A 827 3.98 7.76 14.11
CA SER A 827 4.34 8.49 12.90
C SER A 827 5.80 8.99 12.86
N GLY A 828 6.47 9.06 14.00
CA GLY A 828 7.87 9.47 14.14
C GLY A 828 8.88 8.32 14.00
N TYR A 829 8.47 7.21 13.37
CA TYR A 829 9.26 5.97 13.23
C TYR A 829 9.72 5.38 14.57
N LYS A 830 8.98 5.61 15.67
CA LYS A 830 9.30 5.02 16.98
C LYS A 830 8.49 3.75 17.23
N VAL A 831 9.13 2.83 17.96
CA VAL A 831 8.53 1.65 18.57
C VAL A 831 8.60 1.86 20.08
N LYS A 832 7.47 2.12 20.74
CA LYS A 832 7.38 2.29 22.19
C LYS A 832 6.85 1.02 22.86
N LEU A 833 7.46 0.64 23.98
CA LEU A 833 7.02 -0.49 24.81
C LEU A 833 6.34 0.03 26.08
N PHE A 834 5.02 -0.08 26.15
CA PHE A 834 4.21 0.32 27.30
C PHE A 834 3.93 -0.87 28.22
N ASN A 835 4.12 -0.73 29.53
CA ASN A 835 3.76 -1.77 30.49
C ASN A 835 2.24 -2.06 30.42
N SER A 836 1.87 -3.33 30.24
CA SER A 836 0.49 -3.76 30.03
C SER A 836 -0.47 -3.42 31.18
N THR A 837 0.06 -3.21 32.39
CA THR A 837 -0.71 -2.95 33.61
C THR A 837 -0.64 -1.49 34.02
N THR A 838 0.55 -0.89 34.09
CA THR A 838 0.72 0.51 34.56
C THR A 838 0.59 1.55 33.46
N LYS A 839 0.58 1.14 32.17
CA LYS A 839 0.60 2.03 30.99
C LYS A 839 1.82 2.96 30.90
N MET A 840 2.83 2.83 31.76
CA MET A 840 4.06 3.61 31.64
C MET A 840 4.88 3.12 30.44
N CYS A 841 5.49 4.05 29.71
CA CYS A 841 6.54 3.70 28.75
C CYS A 841 7.74 3.10 29.50
N ARG A 842 8.33 2.03 28.96
CA ARG A 842 9.57 1.41 29.45
C ARG A 842 10.74 1.57 28.51
N LYS A 843 10.48 1.72 27.20
CA LYS A 843 11.49 1.97 26.16
C LYS A 843 10.87 2.71 24.99
N THR A 844 11.61 3.67 24.45
CA THR A 844 11.35 4.24 23.12
C THR A 844 12.51 3.85 22.22
N LEU A 845 12.20 3.20 21.09
CA LEU A 845 13.19 2.59 20.20
C LEU A 845 13.01 3.09 18.77
N LEU A 846 14.10 3.21 18.01
CA LEU A 846 14.02 3.53 16.58
C LEU A 846 13.50 2.32 15.81
N GLY A 847 12.44 2.52 15.02
CA GLY A 847 11.87 1.54 14.11
C GLY A 847 12.59 1.52 12.75
N PRO A 848 12.23 0.56 11.88
CA PRO A 848 12.78 0.47 10.52
C PRO A 848 12.40 1.71 9.68
N VAL A 849 13.39 2.44 9.18
CA VAL A 849 13.20 3.73 8.48
C VAL A 849 13.08 3.53 6.96
N TYR A 850 12.28 2.56 6.52
CA TYR A 850 12.10 2.22 5.10
C TYR A 850 11.02 3.09 4.42
N GLY A 851 11.32 4.37 4.21
CA GLY A 851 10.52 5.35 3.46
C GLY A 851 9.17 5.81 4.06
N SER A 852 8.54 5.01 4.91
CA SER A 852 7.38 5.42 5.73
C SER A 852 7.40 4.75 7.11
N PRO A 853 6.65 5.26 8.10
CA PRO A 853 6.42 4.56 9.35
C PRO A 853 5.70 3.21 9.13
N ILE A 854 5.78 2.33 10.12
CA ILE A 854 5.02 1.08 10.18
C ILE A 854 3.53 1.39 10.40
N GLU A 855 2.65 0.79 9.61
CA GLU A 855 1.18 0.92 9.73
C GLU A 855 0.49 -0.34 10.29
N GLN A 856 1.11 -1.53 10.21
CA GLN A 856 0.61 -2.74 10.87
C GLN A 856 1.75 -3.68 11.27
N ILE A 857 1.59 -4.36 12.42
CA ILE A 857 2.51 -5.38 12.96
C ILE A 857 1.74 -6.66 13.27
N GLN A 858 2.35 -7.82 12.98
CA GLN A 858 1.93 -9.13 13.49
C GLN A 858 3.15 -9.94 13.97
N ILE A 859 2.99 -10.66 15.07
CA ILE A 859 4.02 -11.54 15.65
C ILE A 859 3.89 -12.92 15.01
N LEU A 860 5.02 -13.53 14.65
CA LEU A 860 5.02 -14.86 14.08
C LEU A 860 4.62 -15.91 15.14
N PRO A 861 3.65 -16.80 14.83
CA PRO A 861 3.29 -17.89 15.73
C PRO A 861 4.46 -18.87 15.87
N VAL A 862 4.51 -19.56 17.00
CA VAL A 862 5.62 -20.43 17.40
C VAL A 862 5.11 -21.85 17.55
N LYS A 863 5.79 -22.82 16.93
CA LYS A 863 5.42 -24.26 16.98
C LYS A 863 6.18 -25.00 18.07
N SER A 864 7.43 -24.63 18.34
CA SER A 864 8.35 -25.37 19.20
C SER A 864 8.71 -24.61 20.48
N THR A 865 8.94 -25.34 21.58
CA THR A 865 9.49 -24.75 22.80
C THR A 865 10.94 -24.27 22.64
N LEU A 866 11.67 -24.80 21.65
CA LEU A 866 13.03 -24.36 21.30
C LEU A 866 13.04 -22.99 20.61
N GLU A 867 12.01 -22.70 19.81
CA GLU A 867 11.81 -21.42 19.11
C GLU A 867 11.45 -20.27 20.08
N LEU A 868 11.19 -20.56 21.36
CA LEU A 868 10.83 -19.52 22.34
C LEU A 868 11.95 -18.50 22.58
N GLN A 869 13.22 -18.86 22.35
CA GLN A 869 14.39 -18.03 22.61
C GLN A 869 14.54 -16.82 21.68
N LYS A 870 14.06 -16.91 20.44
CA LYS A 870 14.06 -15.81 19.46
C LYS A 870 12.68 -15.67 18.86
N ARG A 871 12.04 -14.52 19.09
CA ARG A 871 10.78 -14.18 18.42
C ARG A 871 11.05 -13.31 17.20
N TYR A 872 10.13 -13.36 16.26
CA TYR A 872 10.19 -12.60 15.03
C TYR A 872 8.84 -11.90 14.80
N VAL A 873 8.92 -10.73 14.16
CA VAL A 873 7.78 -9.86 13.86
C VAL A 873 7.79 -9.59 12.37
N VAL A 874 6.62 -9.67 11.74
CA VAL A 874 6.40 -9.14 10.39
C VAL A 874 5.68 -7.79 10.53
N PHE A 875 6.14 -6.80 9.77
CA PHE A 875 5.55 -5.47 9.71
C PHE A 875 5.24 -5.08 8.26
N ILE A 876 4.28 -4.18 8.09
CA ILE A 876 4.07 -3.47 6.82
C ILE A 876 4.15 -1.96 7.03
N ASN A 877 4.86 -1.33 6.11
CA ASN A 877 4.89 0.11 5.90
C ASN A 877 3.82 0.47 4.85
N ARG A 878 3.87 1.67 4.27
CA ARG A 878 2.94 2.09 3.21
C ARG A 878 3.00 1.19 1.98
N ASP A 879 4.19 0.77 1.56
CA ASP A 879 4.46 0.07 0.29
C ASP A 879 5.27 -1.25 0.45
N LYS A 880 5.98 -1.39 1.57
CA LYS A 880 6.92 -2.49 1.87
C LYS A 880 6.40 -3.44 2.95
N VAL A 881 6.78 -4.71 2.85
CA VAL A 881 6.68 -5.71 3.92
C VAL A 881 8.08 -5.97 4.49
N GLY A 882 8.20 -6.22 5.79
CA GLY A 882 9.49 -6.52 6.41
C GLY A 882 9.42 -7.47 7.59
N LEU A 883 10.58 -8.00 7.93
CA LEU A 883 10.82 -8.95 9.02
C LEU A 883 11.78 -8.30 10.03
N GLN A 884 11.49 -8.45 11.33
CA GLN A 884 12.28 -7.94 12.44
C GLN A 884 12.52 -9.03 13.49
N ILE A 885 13.77 -9.15 13.97
CA ILE A 885 14.10 -10.02 15.12
C ILE A 885 13.78 -9.30 16.43
N LEU A 886 13.17 -10.02 17.38
CA LEU A 886 12.97 -9.56 18.76
C LEU A 886 14.06 -10.11 19.72
N PRO A 887 14.44 -9.37 20.78
CA PRO A 887 13.89 -8.08 21.19
C PRO A 887 14.30 -6.92 20.27
N VAL A 888 13.40 -5.94 20.13
CA VAL A 888 13.71 -4.66 19.46
C VAL A 888 14.71 -3.88 20.32
N ASP A 889 15.72 -3.31 19.68
CA ASP A 889 16.80 -2.54 20.29
C ASP A 889 17.29 -1.34 19.44
N GLY A 890 16.71 -1.15 18.25
CA GLY A 890 17.13 -0.14 17.27
C GLY A 890 18.24 -0.58 16.31
N ASN A 891 18.68 -1.85 16.36
CA ASN A 891 19.72 -2.37 15.46
C ASN A 891 19.18 -2.52 14.02
N PRO A 892 19.76 -1.83 13.01
CA PRO A 892 19.25 -1.87 11.63
C PRO A 892 19.38 -3.26 10.99
N HIS A 893 20.45 -4.01 11.27
CA HIS A 893 20.69 -5.34 10.69
C HIS A 893 19.72 -6.42 11.20
N LYS A 894 19.00 -6.17 12.31
CA LYS A 894 17.89 -7.02 12.77
C LYS A 894 16.60 -6.82 11.96
N THR A 895 16.60 -5.94 10.96
CA THR A 895 15.45 -5.63 10.12
C THR A 895 15.77 -5.83 8.64
N SER A 896 14.78 -6.25 7.86
CA SER A 896 14.87 -6.34 6.40
C SER A 896 13.48 -6.14 5.82
N ALA A 897 13.36 -5.34 4.75
CA ALA A 897 12.10 -5.08 4.07
C ALA A 897 12.24 -5.14 2.54
N LEU A 898 11.13 -5.45 1.87
CA LEU A 898 10.98 -5.52 0.42
C LEU A 898 9.69 -4.82 -0.02
N ILE A 899 9.70 -4.22 -1.21
CA ILE A 899 8.50 -3.65 -1.84
C ILE A 899 7.47 -4.76 -2.09
N CYS A 900 6.21 -4.51 -1.72
CA CYS A 900 5.12 -5.46 -1.94
C CYS A 900 3.96 -4.85 -2.75
N HIS A 901 3.52 -3.63 -2.43
CA HIS A 901 2.39 -2.97 -3.08
C HIS A 901 2.62 -1.46 -3.19
N PRO A 902 3.24 -0.96 -4.29
CA PRO A 902 3.62 0.45 -4.42
C PRO A 902 2.50 1.48 -4.25
N ASN A 903 1.26 1.11 -4.59
CA ASN A 903 0.10 1.99 -4.44
C ASN A 903 -0.42 2.08 -2.98
N GLY A 904 0.02 1.21 -2.08
CA GLY A 904 -0.49 1.09 -0.71
C GLY A 904 -0.82 -0.34 -0.32
N VAL A 905 -0.28 -0.81 0.82
CA VAL A 905 -0.74 -2.05 1.46
C VAL A 905 -2.05 -1.77 2.21
N ALA A 906 -3.09 -2.56 1.93
CA ALA A 906 -4.39 -2.46 2.59
C ALA A 906 -4.49 -3.31 3.88
N GLY A 907 -3.69 -4.38 3.97
CA GLY A 907 -3.60 -5.21 5.17
C GLY A 907 -2.65 -6.39 5.02
N MET A 908 -2.30 -6.99 6.16
CA MET A 908 -1.44 -8.16 6.30
C MET A 908 -2.15 -9.31 7.04
N ALA A 909 -1.77 -10.55 6.76
CA ALA A 909 -2.11 -11.72 7.57
C ALA A 909 -0.94 -12.71 7.62
N LEU A 910 -0.75 -13.39 8.75
CA LEU A 910 0.22 -14.47 8.91
C LEU A 910 -0.43 -15.85 8.87
N SER A 911 0.26 -16.80 8.26
CA SER A 911 -0.04 -18.24 8.34
C SER A 911 -0.10 -18.73 9.79
N TYR A 912 -0.91 -19.77 10.06
CA TYR A 912 -0.97 -20.44 11.37
C TYR A 912 0.37 -21.03 11.82
N ASP A 913 1.28 -21.18 10.87
CA ASP A 913 2.47 -22.00 10.95
C ASP A 913 3.76 -21.17 10.94
N GLY A 914 3.64 -19.85 10.74
CA GLY A 914 4.73 -18.89 10.75
C GLY A 914 5.68 -18.98 9.54
N CYS A 915 5.41 -19.85 8.57
CA CYS A 915 6.30 -20.04 7.41
C CYS A 915 5.92 -19.11 6.24
N CYS A 916 4.70 -18.57 6.24
CA CYS A 916 4.22 -17.62 5.23
C CYS A 916 3.60 -16.33 5.82
N ALA A 917 3.87 -15.19 5.18
CA ALA A 917 3.14 -13.94 5.34
C ALA A 917 2.34 -13.62 4.08
N PHE A 918 1.24 -12.88 4.24
CA PHE A 918 0.38 -12.44 3.14
C PHE A 918 0.15 -10.94 3.22
N THR A 919 0.24 -10.25 2.08
CA THR A 919 -0.03 -8.81 1.96
C THR A 919 -1.08 -8.56 0.89
N ALA A 920 -2.00 -7.62 1.11
CA ALA A 920 -3.02 -7.21 0.15
C ALA A 920 -2.76 -5.79 -0.35
N GLY A 921 -2.78 -5.57 -1.67
CA GLY A 921 -2.40 -4.29 -2.29
C GLY A 921 -3.53 -3.31 -2.58
N GLY A 922 -4.71 -3.51 -1.97
CA GLY A 922 -5.85 -2.60 -2.13
C GLY A 922 -6.20 -2.39 -3.60
N GLN A 923 -5.91 -1.18 -4.09
CA GLN A 923 -6.19 -0.73 -5.45
C GLN A 923 -5.47 -1.53 -6.55
N ASP A 924 -4.35 -2.20 -6.25
CA ASP A 924 -3.60 -3.00 -7.24
C ASP A 924 -4.25 -4.37 -7.56
N ARG A 925 -5.26 -4.76 -6.75
CA ARG A 925 -6.09 -5.97 -6.87
C ARG A 925 -5.32 -7.28 -6.74
N SER A 926 -4.20 -7.26 -6.03
CA SER A 926 -3.38 -8.43 -5.76
C SER A 926 -3.28 -8.76 -4.26
N VAL A 927 -3.00 -10.03 -3.97
CA VAL A 927 -2.49 -10.50 -2.68
C VAL A 927 -1.21 -11.26 -2.97
N VAL A 928 -0.12 -10.95 -2.26
CA VAL A 928 1.16 -11.63 -2.40
C VAL A 928 1.38 -12.58 -1.23
N GLN A 929 1.88 -13.79 -1.50
CA GLN A 929 2.37 -14.74 -0.50
C GLN A 929 3.90 -14.71 -0.45
N TRP A 930 4.42 -14.49 0.76
CA TRP A 930 5.83 -14.42 1.09
C TRP A 930 6.22 -15.64 1.92
N GLU A 931 7.15 -16.46 1.44
CA GLU A 931 7.83 -17.48 2.25
C GLU A 931 8.93 -16.80 3.09
N ILE A 932 8.97 -17.11 4.38
CA ILE A 932 9.79 -16.45 5.39
C ILE A 932 11.02 -17.31 5.70
N ASN A 933 12.23 -16.81 5.41
CA ASN A 933 13.48 -17.47 5.79
C ASN A 933 14.18 -16.74 6.94
N LEU A 934 13.93 -17.20 8.16
CA LEU A 934 14.55 -16.65 9.38
C LEU A 934 16.09 -16.70 9.32
N SER A 935 16.68 -17.78 8.77
CA SER A 935 18.14 -17.99 8.77
C SER A 935 18.91 -16.97 7.92
N ALA A 936 18.27 -16.41 6.88
CA ALA A 936 18.85 -15.35 6.07
C ALA A 936 18.98 -14.02 6.85
N LEU A 937 17.99 -13.69 7.69
CA LEU A 937 18.07 -12.50 8.55
C LEU A 937 19.07 -12.69 9.69
N GLU A 938 19.17 -13.90 10.26
CA GLU A 938 20.21 -14.20 11.26
C GLU A 938 21.62 -14.11 10.69
N ALA A 939 21.82 -14.51 9.43
CA ALA A 939 23.10 -14.34 8.73
C ALA A 939 23.42 -12.86 8.54
N ALA A 940 22.45 -12.02 8.17
CA ALA A 940 22.63 -10.57 8.04
C ALA A 940 23.01 -9.91 9.39
N VAL A 941 22.34 -10.26 10.49
CA VAL A 941 22.71 -9.81 11.85
C VAL A 941 24.14 -10.23 12.21
N SER A 942 24.52 -11.47 11.88
CA SER A 942 25.87 -11.99 12.16
C SER A 942 26.96 -11.29 11.35
N LEU A 943 26.63 -10.71 10.19
CA LEU A 943 27.54 -9.92 9.36
C LEU A 943 27.62 -8.44 9.80
N GLY A 944 26.58 -7.92 10.45
CA GLY A 944 26.50 -6.54 10.96
C GLY A 944 27.38 -6.26 12.19
N GLY A 945 27.94 -7.29 12.81
CA GLY A 945 28.79 -7.18 14.00
C GLY A 945 28.02 -7.04 15.32
N GLU A 946 28.78 -7.06 16.42
CA GLU A 946 28.26 -7.13 17.79
C GLU A 946 28.28 -5.76 18.50
N ASP A 947 27.63 -5.68 19.66
CA ASP A 947 27.50 -4.49 20.52
C ASP A 947 27.13 -3.19 19.78
N LEU A 948 28.06 -2.22 19.70
CA LEU A 948 27.84 -0.90 19.11
C LEU A 948 28.09 -0.85 17.59
N THR A 949 28.69 -1.90 17.00
CA THR A 949 29.08 -1.90 15.58
C THR A 949 27.92 -1.59 14.63
N PRO A 950 26.71 -2.16 14.78
CA PRO A 950 25.53 -1.81 13.98
C PRO A 950 25.08 -0.35 14.11
N PHE A 951 25.31 0.27 15.27
CA PHE A 951 24.77 1.59 15.62
C PHE A 951 25.63 2.73 15.08
N TYR A 952 26.94 2.51 14.89
CA TYR A 952 27.82 3.51 14.28
C TYR A 952 27.42 3.82 12.82
N GLY A 953 26.84 2.87 12.08
CA GLY A 953 26.34 3.10 10.72
C GLY A 953 25.18 4.10 10.63
N LEU A 954 24.50 4.40 11.75
CA LEU A 954 23.42 5.39 11.83
C LEU A 954 23.94 6.83 12.01
N VAL A 955 25.25 7.04 12.06
CA VAL A 955 25.90 8.34 12.35
C VAL A 955 26.80 8.77 11.20
N SER A 956 26.77 10.06 10.85
CA SER A 956 27.58 10.66 9.80
C SER A 956 29.09 10.51 10.09
N GLY A 957 29.77 9.74 9.24
CA GLY A 957 31.20 9.41 9.39
C GLY A 957 31.49 8.26 10.37
N GLY A 958 30.47 7.63 10.95
CA GLY A 958 30.61 6.50 11.87
C GLY A 958 31.42 6.83 13.13
N ARG A 959 32.01 5.79 13.75
CA ARG A 959 32.76 5.90 15.02
C ARG A 959 33.94 6.88 14.95
N GLU A 960 34.62 6.99 13.82
CA GLU A 960 35.77 7.90 13.68
C GLU A 960 35.37 9.32 13.23
N GLY A 961 34.11 9.53 12.88
CA GLY A 961 33.55 10.80 12.43
C GLY A 961 33.58 11.90 13.49
N LYS A 962 33.60 13.16 13.03
CA LYS A 962 33.66 14.34 13.92
C LYS A 962 32.55 14.35 14.96
N PHE A 963 31.31 14.15 14.52
CA PHE A 963 30.12 14.14 15.36
C PHE A 963 30.20 13.14 16.54
N TYR A 964 30.80 11.96 16.32
CA TYR A 964 30.93 10.99 17.41
C TYR A 964 31.95 11.45 18.46
N ARG A 965 33.03 12.10 18.04
CA ARG A 965 34.02 12.70 18.96
C ARG A 965 33.43 13.89 19.72
N GLU A 966 32.68 14.74 19.03
CA GLU A 966 31.94 15.86 19.64
C GLU A 966 30.95 15.34 20.71
N LEU A 967 30.25 14.21 20.44
CA LEU A 967 29.39 13.52 21.40
C LEU A 967 30.17 12.96 22.61
N GLU A 968 31.35 12.36 22.41
CA GLU A 968 32.24 11.91 23.48
C GLU A 968 32.73 13.10 24.33
N ASP A 969 33.19 14.18 23.70
CA ASP A 969 33.65 15.42 24.35
C ASP A 969 32.54 16.07 25.19
N TYR A 970 31.30 16.16 24.69
CA TYR A 970 30.16 16.69 25.45
C TYR A 970 29.79 15.80 26.65
N PHE A 971 29.85 14.48 26.51
CA PHE A 971 29.60 13.54 27.61
C PHE A 971 30.64 13.71 28.72
N TYR A 972 31.94 13.77 28.38
CA TYR A 972 33.00 14.02 29.34
C TYR A 972 32.95 15.45 29.92
N TYR A 973 32.53 16.46 29.15
CA TYR A 973 32.37 17.83 29.65
C TYR A 973 31.26 17.94 30.70
N SER A 974 30.08 17.38 30.46
CA SER A 974 28.99 17.33 31.45
C SER A 974 29.40 16.55 32.70
N GLN A 975 30.12 15.43 32.53
CA GLN A 975 30.69 14.71 33.64
C GLN A 975 31.62 15.61 34.48
N LEU A 976 32.53 16.37 33.84
CA LEU A 976 33.43 17.31 34.50
C LEU A 976 32.69 18.47 35.19
N ARG A 977 31.54 18.92 34.65
CA ARG A 977 30.63 19.89 35.29
C ARG A 977 30.00 19.30 36.55
N SER A 978 29.49 18.07 36.49
CA SER A 978 28.85 17.38 37.63
C SER A 978 29.79 17.13 38.82
N GLN A 979 31.12 17.15 38.59
CA GLN A 979 32.14 17.06 39.63
C GLN A 979 32.52 18.43 40.24
N GLY A 980 31.90 19.53 39.80
CA GLY A 980 32.20 20.90 40.21
C GLY A 980 33.34 21.51 39.41
N ILE A 981 33.06 22.63 38.72
CA ILE A 981 34.01 23.31 37.82
C ILE A 981 35.26 23.80 38.58
N ASP A 982 35.10 24.33 39.78
CA ASP A 982 36.21 24.92 40.58
C ASP A 982 37.00 23.89 41.42
N THR A 983 36.88 22.60 41.17
CA THR A 983 37.62 21.57 41.91
C THR A 983 39.07 21.45 41.45
N MET A 984 40.01 21.69 42.38
CA MET A 984 41.47 21.50 42.24
C MET A 984 41.95 20.05 42.47
N GLU A 985 41.03 19.12 42.74
CA GLU A 985 41.36 17.72 42.96
C GLU A 985 41.58 16.97 41.64
N THR A 986 42.37 15.88 41.68
CA THR A 986 42.60 15.03 40.51
C THR A 986 41.32 14.26 40.14
N ARG A 987 40.56 14.82 39.19
CA ARG A 987 39.28 14.27 38.74
C ARG A 987 39.44 12.86 38.21
N LYS A 988 38.56 11.95 38.66
CA LYS A 988 38.45 10.60 38.11
C LYS A 988 37.38 10.58 37.04
N VAL A 989 37.78 10.20 35.83
CA VAL A 989 36.85 9.93 34.73
C VAL A 989 36.14 8.61 35.02
N SER A 990 35.03 8.67 35.76
CA SER A 990 34.02 7.61 35.77
C SER A 990 33.38 7.48 34.38
N GLU A 991 33.09 6.29 33.90
CA GLU A 991 32.48 6.10 32.56
C GLU A 991 30.99 6.51 32.48
N HIS A 992 30.51 7.29 33.44
CA HIS A 992 29.10 7.49 33.75
C HIS A 992 28.77 8.95 34.15
N ILE A 993 27.60 9.42 33.72
CA ILE A 993 26.95 10.69 34.15
C ILE A 993 25.68 10.41 34.98
N CYS A 994 25.20 11.41 35.72
CA CYS A 994 23.93 11.37 36.46
C CYS A 994 22.73 11.71 35.55
N LEU A 995 21.53 11.22 35.86
CA LEU A 995 20.35 11.46 35.01
C LEU A 995 19.97 12.94 34.85
N SER A 996 20.22 13.79 35.85
CA SER A 996 19.97 15.24 35.77
C SER A 996 20.72 15.93 34.62
N GLU A 997 21.86 15.38 34.19
CA GLU A 997 22.66 15.93 33.10
C GLU A 997 22.13 15.58 31.70
N LEU A 998 21.35 14.49 31.59
CA LEU A 998 20.95 13.89 30.31
C LEU A 998 20.29 14.90 29.33
N PRO A 999 19.36 15.77 29.74
CA PRO A 999 18.74 16.74 28.82
C PRO A 999 19.75 17.76 28.29
N PHE A 1000 20.72 18.18 29.10
CA PHE A 1000 21.73 19.16 28.70
C PHE A 1000 22.70 18.58 27.66
N VAL A 1001 23.13 17.34 27.83
CA VAL A 1001 24.02 16.66 26.85
C VAL A 1001 23.27 16.44 25.53
N MET A 1002 21.99 16.03 25.58
CA MET A 1002 21.14 15.89 24.37
C MET A 1002 21.00 17.21 23.62
N ARG A 1003 20.66 18.29 24.34
CA ARG A 1003 20.50 19.66 23.79
C ARG A 1003 21.83 20.19 23.22
N ALA A 1004 22.97 19.92 23.86
CA ALA A 1004 24.31 20.29 23.35
C ALA A 1004 24.70 19.57 22.05
N ILE A 1005 24.24 18.33 21.85
CA ILE A 1005 24.44 17.55 20.61
C ILE A 1005 23.45 17.99 19.49
N GLY A 1006 22.56 18.94 19.77
CA GLY A 1006 21.58 19.45 18.81
C GLY A 1006 20.28 18.64 18.72
N PHE A 1007 19.98 17.79 19.71
CA PHE A 1007 18.66 17.18 19.86
C PHE A 1007 17.93 17.83 21.05
N TYR A 1008 16.77 18.41 20.78
CA TYR A 1008 15.97 19.15 21.76
C TYR A 1008 14.73 18.32 22.13
N PRO A 1009 14.82 17.37 23.07
CA PRO A 1009 13.68 16.57 23.50
C PRO A 1009 12.67 17.42 24.29
N SER A 1010 11.39 17.08 24.10
CA SER A 1010 10.28 17.57 24.92
C SER A 1010 10.41 17.07 26.37
N GLU A 1011 9.84 17.77 27.34
CA GLU A 1011 9.83 17.33 28.75
C GLU A 1011 9.11 15.98 28.94
N GLY A 1012 8.09 15.69 28.11
CA GLY A 1012 7.50 14.35 28.04
C GLY A 1012 8.41 13.27 27.43
N GLU A 1013 9.32 13.63 26.53
CA GLU A 1013 10.35 12.71 26.02
C GLU A 1013 11.46 12.50 27.07
N ILE A 1014 11.84 13.54 27.80
CA ILE A 1014 12.76 13.47 28.94
C ILE A 1014 12.20 12.55 30.04
N GLU A 1015 10.90 12.59 30.34
CA GLU A 1015 10.29 11.66 31.29
C GLU A 1015 10.35 10.21 30.77
N ASP A 1016 10.07 9.97 29.49
CA ASP A 1016 10.22 8.65 28.84
C ASP A 1016 11.66 8.14 28.94
N MET A 1017 12.67 9.00 28.70
CA MET A 1017 14.10 8.66 28.83
C MET A 1017 14.49 8.34 30.28
N PHE A 1018 14.02 9.13 31.24
CA PHE A 1018 14.25 8.86 32.66
C PHE A 1018 13.57 7.56 33.11
N ASN A 1019 12.37 7.27 32.63
CA ASN A 1019 11.67 6.02 32.92
C ASN A 1019 12.39 4.82 32.28
N GLU A 1020 12.87 4.93 31.04
CA GLU A 1020 13.65 3.88 30.37
C GLU A 1020 14.94 3.56 31.15
N ILE A 1021 15.70 4.58 31.57
CA ILE A 1021 16.97 4.36 32.27
C ILE A 1021 16.76 3.90 33.71
N ARG A 1022 15.85 4.51 34.47
CA ARG A 1022 15.60 4.18 35.91
C ARG A 1022 15.11 2.77 36.14
N PHE A 1023 14.36 2.22 35.19
CA PHE A 1023 13.75 0.89 35.30
C PHE A 1023 14.47 -0.19 34.49
N SER A 1024 15.52 0.16 33.73
CA SER A 1024 16.31 -0.74 32.87
C SER A 1024 16.73 -2.05 33.56
N GLU A 1025 17.29 -1.97 34.77
CA GLU A 1025 17.71 -3.14 35.57
C GLU A 1025 16.74 -3.50 36.71
N TYR A 1026 15.69 -2.70 36.95
CA TYR A 1026 14.86 -2.79 38.16
C TYR A 1026 14.17 -4.14 38.33
N VAL A 1027 13.74 -4.74 37.21
CA VAL A 1027 12.98 -6.01 37.17
C VAL A 1027 13.86 -7.23 37.48
N ASP A 1028 15.18 -7.09 37.39
CA ASP A 1028 16.17 -8.14 37.65
C ASP A 1028 16.98 -7.91 38.93
N THR A 1029 17.26 -6.65 39.28
CA THR A 1029 18.09 -6.27 40.45
C THR A 1029 17.29 -5.76 41.66
N GLY A 1030 16.04 -5.33 41.46
CA GLY A 1030 15.24 -4.62 42.46
C GLY A 1030 15.72 -3.20 42.77
N LYS A 1031 16.69 -2.65 42.02
CA LYS A 1031 17.29 -1.33 42.24
C LYS A 1031 16.93 -0.36 41.11
N LEU A 1032 16.82 0.91 41.46
CA LEU A 1032 16.67 2.00 40.48
C LEU A 1032 18.05 2.52 40.07
N THR A 1033 18.23 2.76 38.79
CA THR A 1033 19.48 3.20 38.16
C THR A 1033 19.42 4.70 37.83
N ASP A 1034 20.22 5.50 38.54
CA ASP A 1034 20.23 6.98 38.42
C ASP A 1034 21.48 7.52 37.67
N LYS A 1035 22.19 6.62 36.97
CA LYS A 1035 23.40 6.90 36.19
C LYS A 1035 23.39 6.14 34.87
N ILE A 1036 24.01 6.71 33.84
CA ILE A 1036 24.13 6.12 32.50
C ILE A 1036 25.57 6.21 32.00
N ASN A 1037 26.02 5.17 31.28
CA ASN A 1037 27.34 5.11 30.65
C ASN A 1037 27.31 5.63 29.20
N LEU A 1038 28.48 5.91 28.61
CA LEU A 1038 28.59 6.41 27.23
C LEU A 1038 27.97 5.46 26.16
N PRO A 1039 28.23 4.14 26.14
CA PRO A 1039 27.57 3.19 25.23
C PRO A 1039 26.04 3.21 25.24
N ASP A 1040 25.43 3.25 26.42
CA ASP A 1040 23.97 3.23 26.56
C ASP A 1040 23.37 4.62 26.36
N PHE A 1041 24.08 5.69 26.74
CA PHE A 1041 23.74 7.06 26.34
C PHE A 1041 23.65 7.19 24.81
N PHE A 1042 24.62 6.64 24.08
CA PHE A 1042 24.63 6.64 22.62
C PHE A 1042 23.42 5.89 22.03
N LYS A 1043 23.06 4.72 22.59
CA LYS A 1043 21.84 3.99 22.19
C LYS A 1043 20.57 4.81 22.46
N VAL A 1044 20.45 5.44 23.64
CA VAL A 1044 19.31 6.29 24.01
C VAL A 1044 19.22 7.50 23.08
N TYR A 1045 20.34 8.18 22.78
CA TYR A 1045 20.40 9.27 21.81
C TYR A 1045 19.90 8.83 20.43
N LEU A 1046 20.41 7.72 19.89
CA LEU A 1046 19.99 7.20 18.58
C LEU A 1046 18.52 6.77 18.54
N ASN A 1047 18.01 6.19 19.63
CA ASN A 1047 16.65 5.70 19.72
C ASN A 1047 15.61 6.81 19.92
N HIS A 1048 15.95 7.90 20.63
CA HIS A 1048 15.03 9.02 20.89
C HIS A 1048 15.08 10.09 19.80
N ARG A 1049 16.26 10.53 19.32
CA ARG A 1049 16.39 11.58 18.27
C ARG A 1049 15.52 11.32 17.03
N PRO A 1050 14.98 12.33 16.34
CA PRO A 1050 14.22 12.10 15.11
C PRO A 1050 15.14 11.54 14.00
N PRO A 1051 14.66 10.62 13.14
CA PRO A 1051 15.47 10.04 12.05
C PRO A 1051 15.72 11.03 10.90
N PHE A 1052 14.88 12.06 10.77
CA PHE A 1052 15.00 13.14 9.81
C PHE A 1052 15.00 14.47 10.56
N GLY A 1053 15.81 15.44 10.14
CA GLY A 1053 15.78 16.79 10.71
C GLY A 1053 14.51 17.56 10.34
N ASN A 1054 14.28 18.69 11.01
CA ASN A 1054 13.18 19.60 10.67
C ASN A 1054 13.38 20.15 9.25
N THR A 1055 12.47 19.82 8.33
CA THR A 1055 12.51 20.32 6.95
C THR A 1055 11.71 21.61 6.81
N MET A 1056 12.10 22.46 5.87
CA MET A 1056 11.39 23.72 5.62
C MET A 1056 9.91 23.50 5.26
N SER A 1057 9.60 22.44 4.51
CA SER A 1057 8.21 22.06 4.20
C SER A 1057 7.41 21.66 5.44
N GLY A 1058 8.02 21.02 6.44
CA GLY A 1058 7.34 20.70 7.71
C GLY A 1058 7.01 21.93 8.55
N ILE A 1059 7.88 22.95 8.50
CA ILE A 1059 7.64 24.25 9.13
C ILE A 1059 6.54 25.00 8.37
N GLN A 1060 6.61 25.08 7.04
CA GLN A 1060 5.55 25.67 6.19
C GLN A 1060 4.18 25.02 6.45
N GLN A 1061 4.10 23.68 6.51
CA GLN A 1061 2.87 22.95 6.87
C GLN A 1061 2.37 23.27 8.30
N SER A 1062 3.24 23.69 9.21
CA SER A 1062 2.84 24.13 10.55
C SER A 1062 2.24 25.54 10.50
N PHE A 1063 2.78 26.44 9.67
CA PHE A 1063 2.20 27.76 9.38
C PHE A 1063 0.91 27.65 8.54
N ASP A 1064 0.73 26.65 7.69
CA ASP A 1064 -0.56 26.35 7.02
C ASP A 1064 -1.69 26.02 8.01
N ILE A 1065 -1.35 25.40 9.14
CA ILE A 1065 -2.30 24.92 10.16
C ILE A 1065 -2.56 25.98 11.25
N LEU A 1066 -1.54 26.76 11.62
CA LEU A 1066 -1.60 27.74 12.71
C LEU A 1066 -1.83 29.17 12.22
N GLY A 1067 -1.49 29.48 10.96
CA GLY A 1067 -1.43 30.83 10.42
C GLY A 1067 -2.58 31.19 9.47
N PHE A 1068 -2.84 32.50 9.40
CA PHE A 1068 -3.72 33.10 8.41
C PHE A 1068 -2.98 33.30 7.08
N THR A 1069 -3.71 33.63 6.02
CA THR A 1069 -3.11 34.04 4.74
C THR A 1069 -3.00 35.55 4.72
N ASN A 1070 -1.79 36.09 4.58
CA ASN A 1070 -1.54 37.53 4.60
C ASN A 1070 -1.87 38.23 3.27
N SER A 1071 -1.69 39.55 3.23
CA SER A 1071 -1.94 40.40 2.06
C SER A 1071 -1.12 40.05 0.80
N LYS A 1072 -0.02 39.29 0.95
CA LYS A 1072 0.83 38.80 -0.15
C LYS A 1072 0.43 37.41 -0.65
N GLY A 1073 -0.48 36.73 0.05
CA GLY A 1073 -0.84 35.32 -0.20
C GLY A 1073 0.03 34.30 0.53
N GLU A 1074 0.93 34.74 1.42
CA GLU A 1074 1.83 33.91 2.23
C GLU A 1074 1.12 33.46 3.52
N LYS A 1075 1.67 32.44 4.20
CA LYS A 1075 1.20 32.00 5.51
C LYS A 1075 1.97 32.67 6.64
N ALA A 1076 1.26 33.38 7.51
CA ALA A 1076 1.81 34.12 8.64
C ALA A 1076 1.01 33.88 9.93
N ILE A 1077 1.66 34.08 11.08
CA ILE A 1077 1.04 34.15 12.41
C ILE A 1077 1.29 35.57 12.93
N GLN A 1078 0.30 36.19 13.59
CA GLN A 1078 0.50 37.50 14.20
C GLN A 1078 1.41 37.39 15.43
N ARG A 1079 2.24 38.42 15.73
CA ARG A 1079 3.12 38.42 16.92
C ARG A 1079 2.37 38.07 18.20
N GLU A 1080 1.22 38.69 18.43
CA GLU A 1080 0.39 38.45 19.63
C GLU A 1080 -0.12 37.01 19.69
N ASP A 1081 -0.67 36.47 18.59
CA ASP A 1081 -1.06 35.06 18.51
C ASP A 1081 0.12 34.13 18.78
N PHE A 1082 1.30 34.42 18.22
CA PHE A 1082 2.50 33.61 18.39
C PHE A 1082 2.98 33.54 19.84
N LEU A 1083 3.06 34.69 20.54
CA LEU A 1083 3.40 34.72 21.96
C LEU A 1083 2.32 34.04 22.83
N ASN A 1084 1.04 34.29 22.52
CA ASN A 1084 -0.08 33.59 23.17
C ASN A 1084 -0.03 32.07 22.97
N LEU A 1085 0.42 31.57 21.80
CA LEU A 1085 0.58 30.14 21.54
C LEU A 1085 1.65 29.52 22.46
N LEU A 1086 2.80 30.18 22.65
CA LEU A 1086 3.88 29.73 23.54
C LEU A 1086 3.45 29.67 25.02
N HIS A 1087 2.61 30.61 25.47
CA HIS A 1087 2.04 30.58 26.82
C HIS A 1087 0.87 29.61 27.00
N THR A 1088 0.11 29.26 25.96
CA THR A 1088 -1.18 28.55 26.11
C THR A 1088 -1.26 27.15 25.50
N LYS A 1089 -0.28 26.69 24.71
CA LYS A 1089 -0.36 25.37 24.04
C LYS A 1089 0.97 24.60 24.07
N GLY A 1090 0.90 23.34 24.50
CA GLY A 1090 2.01 22.39 24.44
C GLY A 1090 2.75 22.32 25.76
N GLU A 1091 4.07 22.51 25.73
CA GLU A 1091 4.91 22.66 26.92
C GLU A 1091 5.04 24.17 27.17
N HIS A 1092 4.22 24.66 28.10
CA HIS A 1092 3.98 26.08 28.34
C HIS A 1092 5.23 26.79 28.88
N MET A 1093 5.63 27.89 28.25
CA MET A 1093 6.72 28.75 28.75
C MET A 1093 6.17 29.82 29.70
N THR A 1094 6.91 30.13 30.78
CA THR A 1094 6.66 31.34 31.59
C THR A 1094 7.13 32.60 30.88
N GLU A 1095 6.65 33.77 31.30
CA GLU A 1095 7.09 35.07 30.76
C GLU A 1095 8.60 35.32 30.99
N GLU A 1096 9.12 34.92 32.14
CA GLU A 1096 10.57 34.99 32.46
C GLU A 1096 11.38 34.08 31.51
N GLU A 1097 10.99 32.81 31.35
CA GLU A 1097 11.69 31.89 30.44
C GLU A 1097 11.60 32.33 28.97
N MET A 1098 10.43 32.83 28.53
CA MET A 1098 10.22 33.28 27.16
C MET A 1098 11.04 34.54 26.84
N THR A 1099 11.07 35.52 27.75
CA THR A 1099 11.86 36.73 27.56
C THR A 1099 13.36 36.44 27.57
N ASP A 1100 13.88 35.61 28.48
CA ASP A 1100 15.30 35.20 28.48
C ASP A 1100 15.68 34.34 27.26
N CYS A 1101 14.75 33.54 26.71
CA CYS A 1101 14.96 32.81 25.45
C CYS A 1101 15.14 33.78 24.27
N PHE A 1102 14.23 34.74 24.08
CA PHE A 1102 14.37 35.75 23.03
C PHE A 1102 15.58 36.66 23.25
N ALA A 1103 15.89 37.05 24.49
CA ALA A 1103 17.09 37.79 24.84
C ALA A 1103 18.39 37.06 24.42
N THR A 1104 18.36 35.73 24.48
CA THR A 1104 19.49 34.88 24.07
C THR A 1104 19.55 34.72 22.54
N LEU A 1105 18.41 34.51 21.87
CA LEU A 1105 18.33 34.39 20.41
C LEU A 1105 18.75 35.67 19.68
N PHE A 1106 18.28 36.84 20.14
CA PHE A 1106 18.65 38.14 19.59
C PHE A 1106 20.03 38.65 20.07
N GLY A 1107 20.76 37.87 20.88
CA GLY A 1107 22.11 38.21 21.36
C GLY A 1107 22.19 39.37 22.37
N LEU A 1108 21.04 39.78 22.94
CA LEU A 1108 20.94 40.84 23.94
C LEU A 1108 21.57 40.44 25.29
N ASN A 1109 21.58 39.13 25.61
CA ASN A 1109 22.24 38.56 26.79
C ASN A 1109 23.65 37.99 26.45
N PRO A 1110 24.75 38.74 26.68
CA PRO A 1110 26.10 38.34 26.25
C PRO A 1110 26.73 37.19 27.08
N GLU A 1111 26.10 36.78 28.18
CA GLU A 1111 26.54 35.64 28.99
C GLU A 1111 25.76 34.33 28.73
N GLY A 1112 24.69 34.39 27.92
CA GLY A 1112 23.81 33.26 27.61
C GLY A 1112 22.96 32.77 28.80
N TRP A 1113 22.19 31.70 28.55
CA TRP A 1113 21.24 31.12 29.51
C TRP A 1113 21.93 30.50 30.73
N LYS A 1114 21.81 31.15 31.90
CA LYS A 1114 22.41 30.69 33.16
C LYS A 1114 21.45 29.80 33.97
N SER A 1115 21.57 28.50 33.80
CA SER A 1115 20.77 27.48 34.51
C SER A 1115 21.11 27.28 36.00
N GLU A 1116 21.75 28.25 36.67
CA GLU A 1116 22.24 28.12 38.05
C GLU A 1116 21.83 29.33 38.89
N PRO A 1117 21.23 29.15 40.09
CA PRO A 1117 20.78 30.24 40.96
C PRO A 1117 21.96 30.87 41.72
N ALA A 1118 22.87 31.51 40.99
CA ALA A 1118 24.07 32.15 41.50
C ALA A 1118 24.26 33.57 40.93
N ALA A 1119 24.30 34.57 41.81
CA ALA A 1119 24.55 35.99 41.53
C ALA A 1119 23.54 36.69 40.58
N SER A 1120 22.42 37.13 41.15
CA SER A 1120 21.51 38.10 40.54
C SER A 1120 22.18 39.48 40.34
N SER A 1121 22.55 39.86 39.11
CA SER A 1121 22.65 41.28 38.72
C SER A 1121 22.92 41.53 37.22
N VAL A 1122 21.85 41.73 36.44
CA VAL A 1122 21.71 42.95 35.63
C VAL A 1122 20.27 43.47 35.81
N LYS A 1123 20.10 44.70 36.28
CA LYS A 1123 18.87 45.47 36.08
C LYS A 1123 19.18 46.49 34.99
N GLY A 1124 18.69 46.26 33.77
CA GLY A 1124 18.86 47.17 32.65
C GLY A 1124 18.01 46.69 31.47
N SER A 1125 17.09 47.55 31.02
CA SER A 1125 16.08 47.31 29.98
C SER A 1125 15.18 46.09 30.21
N GLU A 1126 13.89 46.34 30.45
CA GLU A 1126 12.84 45.40 30.04
C GLU A 1126 12.97 45.24 28.51
N ILE A 1127 12.95 44.00 28.02
CA ILE A 1127 13.17 43.72 26.59
C ILE A 1127 11.84 43.85 25.87
N CYS A 1128 11.68 44.94 25.11
CA CYS A 1128 10.51 45.18 24.27
C CYS A 1128 10.47 44.18 23.12
N LEU A 1129 9.85 43.00 23.34
CA LEU A 1129 9.59 42.01 22.29
C LEU A 1129 8.78 42.60 21.11
N GLU A 1130 8.08 43.71 21.34
CA GLU A 1130 7.37 44.52 20.34
C GLU A 1130 8.29 45.24 19.34
N GLU A 1131 9.54 45.54 19.71
CA GLU A 1131 10.51 46.22 18.83
C GLU A 1131 11.37 45.24 18.01
N GLU A 1132 11.60 44.01 18.51
CA GLU A 1132 12.49 43.00 17.89
C GLU A 1132 11.73 41.92 17.09
N LEU A 1133 10.45 41.63 17.39
CA LEU A 1133 9.63 40.67 16.63
C LEU A 1133 8.71 41.39 15.62
N PRO A 1134 8.69 40.99 14.33
CA PRO A 1134 7.80 41.58 13.33
C PRO A 1134 6.32 41.20 13.58
N ASP A 1135 5.41 42.09 13.19
CA ASP A 1135 3.95 41.91 13.42
C ASP A 1135 3.38 40.68 12.69
N GLU A 1136 3.86 40.40 11.46
CA GLU A 1136 3.58 39.17 10.71
C GLU A 1136 4.84 38.27 10.70
N ILE A 1137 4.77 37.12 11.38
CA ILE A 1137 5.81 36.10 11.34
C ILE A 1137 5.47 35.08 10.25
N THR A 1138 6.27 35.00 9.18
CA THR A 1138 6.18 33.92 8.18
C THR A 1138 7.10 32.76 8.53
N ALA A 1139 6.91 31.60 7.87
CA ALA A 1139 7.80 30.45 8.04
C ALA A 1139 9.27 30.77 7.71
N GLU A 1140 9.54 31.65 6.74
CA GLU A 1140 10.91 32.05 6.37
C GLU A 1140 11.54 32.90 7.49
N ILE A 1141 10.87 34.01 7.86
CA ILE A 1141 11.25 34.90 8.98
C ILE A 1141 11.52 34.09 10.26
N PHE A 1142 10.63 33.17 10.62
CA PHE A 1142 10.80 32.32 11.79
C PHE A 1142 12.09 31.50 11.75
N THR A 1143 12.47 30.97 10.59
CA THR A 1143 13.69 30.16 10.44
C THR A 1143 14.97 30.99 10.34
N THR A 1144 14.97 32.08 9.57
CA THR A 1144 16.19 32.84 9.26
C THR A 1144 16.46 34.00 10.21
N GLU A 1145 15.43 34.66 10.73
CA GLU A 1145 15.55 35.88 11.55
C GLU A 1145 15.36 35.57 13.04
N ILE A 1146 14.37 34.75 13.41
CA ILE A 1146 14.10 34.41 14.83
C ILE A 1146 15.00 33.26 15.32
N LEU A 1147 15.12 32.17 14.56
CA LEU A 1147 15.92 31.00 14.96
C LEU A 1147 17.37 31.01 14.44
N GLY A 1148 17.69 31.86 13.44
CA GLY A 1148 19.03 31.92 12.82
C GLY A 1148 19.48 30.62 12.12
N LEU A 1149 18.56 29.72 11.80
CA LEU A 1149 18.86 28.39 11.26
C LEU A 1149 18.92 28.40 9.73
N THR A 1150 20.07 28.05 9.18
CA THR A 1150 20.26 27.78 7.74
C THR A 1150 19.69 26.40 7.35
N ILE A 1151 18.38 26.23 7.50
CA ILE A 1151 17.65 25.06 7.00
C ILE A 1151 17.80 25.05 5.48
N SER A 1152 18.33 23.96 4.94
CA SER A 1152 18.51 23.81 3.49
C SER A 1152 17.15 23.82 2.78
N GLN A 1153 16.97 24.75 1.84
CA GLN A 1153 15.91 24.70 0.81
C GLN A 1153 16.18 23.57 -0.21
N ASP A 1154 16.55 22.40 0.27
CA ASP A 1154 16.97 21.33 -0.64
C ASP A 1154 15.76 20.71 -1.35
N SER A 1155 16.07 20.18 -2.53
CA SER A 1155 15.13 19.83 -3.59
C SER A 1155 14.03 18.85 -3.16
N GLY A 1156 12.97 18.77 -3.98
CA GLY A 1156 11.83 17.85 -3.81
C GLY A 1156 12.15 16.36 -3.96
N GLN A 1157 13.32 15.90 -3.51
CA GLN A 1157 13.62 14.50 -3.29
C GLN A 1157 12.79 13.98 -2.12
N ASP A 1158 11.65 13.38 -2.47
CA ASP A 1158 10.98 12.36 -1.67
C ASP A 1158 12.05 11.38 -1.12
N PRO A 1159 12.08 11.02 0.18
CA PRO A 1159 13.28 10.51 0.88
C PRO A 1159 13.74 9.08 0.49
N ARG A 1160 13.41 8.62 -0.72
CA ARG A 1160 13.82 7.34 -1.33
C ARG A 1160 15.29 7.34 -1.76
N ILE A 1161 15.87 8.52 -2.04
CA ILE A 1161 17.12 8.63 -2.81
C ILE A 1161 18.37 8.38 -1.95
N SER A 1162 18.31 8.51 -0.62
CA SER A 1162 19.41 8.14 0.28
C SER A 1162 19.51 6.62 0.55
N GLU A 1163 18.46 5.83 0.28
CA GLU A 1163 18.49 4.37 0.48
C GLU A 1163 19.54 3.68 -0.45
N ALA A 1164 19.96 4.34 -1.53
CA ALA A 1164 20.91 3.81 -2.51
C ALA A 1164 22.36 3.62 -1.99
N GLU A 1165 22.78 4.34 -0.93
CA GLU A 1165 24.10 4.15 -0.30
C GLU A 1165 24.05 3.25 0.96
N GLN A 1166 22.85 2.80 1.37
CA GLN A 1166 22.66 1.90 2.53
C GLN A 1166 22.11 0.52 2.17
N SER A 1167 22.00 0.18 0.88
CA SER A 1167 21.40 -1.08 0.40
C SER A 1167 22.35 -1.97 -0.43
N PHE A 1168 23.52 -2.31 0.14
CA PHE A 1168 24.43 -3.35 -0.36
C PHE A 1168 25.06 -4.19 0.76
#